data_AF-A0A8J7P8Q9-F1
#
_entry.id   AF-A0A8J7P8Q9-F1
#
_cell.length_a   1.000
_cell.length_b   1.000
_cell.length_c   1.000
_cell.angle_alpha   90.00
_cell.angle_beta   90.00
_cell.angle_gamma   90.00
#
_symmetry.space_group_name_H-M   'P 1'
#
loop_
_entity.id
_entity.type
_entity.pdbx_description
1 polymer ?
#
loop_
_entity_poly.entity_id
_entity_poly.type
_entity_poly.pdbx_seq_one_letter_code
_entity_poly.pdbx_strand_id
1 'polypeptide(L)'
;MKTSKVSRLSAISLTAGLFLALSLNACSNAQENTEVGRESSSKEPEKPLKQSSKFSLSKDNPIIVVYPRSTEAIAAPSSFIIGAVLTGGSLTLSDGKTSKPVTLNKDGYFAHVIPLSRGENNFELQYKEAASGQIFAKQLKVNREKLKPGIPSQSLLISPDNLEPKEDRALTTGDIIEFSCRATPDAAVSVELAGKKIKLSTLSSLKAQVKGGVAPTINRGMEVAYGELFQRYPQQASDLYIGLYRIEASDNFVNAQPRYLLSKDGKSTSLASAVNLSVVRQPLTAFTLHDDTIVRVAPELARLTPLPAGVRVLTDGYQKDNIRCLYRPGKHVWIKREDLQFEPLGAPIPRAVCRTLQVGKDAYGEVVSIPLSQRLPFIVEQQTKPNRLVLKIFGAQADTDWAYQAPPDEKEAKLIEDISWKQPDDHTYEIDVALKANRQWGYYLDYSDNTLNLHIKYPPALTKGDKRLSGLKVCVDPGHGGNESGALGPSGINEATINLAIALEFKKELERLGATVYMTRERDVDVSLADRVKFAVAKKVDVLVSVHGNALPDGRDPMKEHGTSTYRYHPQSIELARFIKNAMVRDLNLPDLGERYQNLALCRPTAMPAVLAEVAFVVNPDEYSNLINPDWQAKAGKSLARGLADYFAPKPVETNQN
;
A
#
# COMPACT_ATOMS: atom_id res chain seq x y z
N MET A 1 -47.14 -44.67 32.60
CA MET A 1 -48.00 -45.01 31.45
C MET A 1 -47.08 -45.12 30.23
N LYS A 2 -46.63 -46.33 29.88
CA LYS A 2 -47.11 -47.18 28.76
C LYS A 2 -47.00 -46.48 27.38
N THR A 3 -45.92 -46.77 26.63
CA THR A 3 -45.85 -47.56 25.35
C THR A 3 -46.26 -46.74 24.11
N SER A 4 -45.64 -46.77 22.92
CA SER A 4 -44.88 -47.83 22.21
C SER A 4 -44.05 -47.28 21.03
N LYS A 5 -43.00 -48.04 20.69
CA LYS A 5 -42.15 -48.00 19.47
C LYS A 5 -42.86 -48.52 18.20
N VAL A 6 -42.10 -48.47 17.08
CA VAL A 6 -42.09 -49.30 15.84
C VAL A 6 -42.57 -48.49 14.62
N SER A 7 -41.78 -48.05 13.62
CA SER A 7 -40.68 -48.59 12.76
C SER A 7 -41.13 -49.48 11.59
N ARG A 8 -40.89 -49.02 10.34
CA ARG A 8 -40.37 -49.71 9.13
C ARG A 8 -40.83 -48.96 7.85
N LEU A 9 -39.96 -48.45 6.97
CA LEU A 9 -39.04 -49.08 5.99
C LEU A 9 -39.73 -49.71 4.76
N SER A 10 -39.59 -49.02 3.62
CA SER A 10 -39.32 -49.52 2.25
C SER A 10 -39.04 -48.27 1.38
N ALA A 11 -37.85 -47.95 0.83
CA ALA A 11 -36.87 -48.69 0.03
C ALA A 11 -37.40 -49.18 -1.34
N ILE A 12 -36.95 -48.50 -2.40
CA ILE A 12 -36.54 -48.93 -3.78
C ILE A 12 -36.13 -47.61 -4.47
N SER A 13 -34.87 -47.25 -4.73
CA SER A 13 -33.73 -47.86 -5.45
C SER A 13 -33.65 -47.48 -6.93
N LEU A 14 -32.41 -47.43 -7.43
CA LEU A 14 -31.82 -47.10 -8.74
C LEU A 14 -31.39 -45.64 -8.94
N THR A 15 -30.14 -45.29 -9.28
CA THR A 15 -28.87 -46.02 -9.55
C THR A 15 -27.80 -44.92 -9.62
N ALA A 16 -26.78 -44.89 -8.77
CA ALA A 16 -25.44 -45.47 -8.99
C ALA A 16 -24.75 -45.05 -10.31
N GLY A 17 -23.72 -44.23 -10.16
CA GLY A 17 -22.72 -43.84 -11.17
C GLY A 17 -21.51 -43.20 -10.50
N LEU A 18 -20.83 -43.98 -9.65
CA LEU A 18 -19.51 -43.75 -9.03
C LEU A 18 -18.42 -43.82 -10.13
N PHE A 19 -17.36 -43.00 -10.16
CA PHE A 19 -16.06 -43.22 -9.51
C PHE A 19 -15.21 -41.92 -9.65
N LEU A 20 -14.69 -41.30 -8.59
CA LEU A 20 -13.46 -41.62 -7.79
C LEU A 20 -12.17 -41.61 -8.65
N ALA A 21 -11.09 -40.91 -8.29
CA ALA A 21 -10.32 -40.96 -7.04
C ALA A 21 -9.72 -39.57 -6.69
N LEU A 22 -9.71 -39.08 -5.43
CA LEU A 22 -8.93 -39.49 -4.22
C LEU A 22 -7.41 -39.42 -4.44
N SER A 23 -6.62 -38.72 -3.64
CA SER A 23 -6.47 -38.78 -2.16
C SER A 23 -5.71 -37.52 -1.67
N LEU A 24 -6.09 -36.84 -0.57
CA LEU A 24 -5.78 -37.11 0.87
C LEU A 24 -4.27 -37.26 1.10
N ASN A 25 -3.57 -36.70 2.09
CA ASN A 25 -3.79 -36.15 3.43
C ASN A 25 -2.39 -35.51 3.81
N ALA A 26 -2.11 -34.73 4.85
CA ALA A 26 -2.68 -34.58 6.17
C ALA A 26 -2.27 -33.23 6.79
N CYS A 27 -3.17 -32.72 7.62
CA CYS A 27 -2.95 -31.75 8.69
C CYS A 27 -2.35 -32.46 9.94
N SER A 28 -1.75 -31.67 10.84
CA SER A 28 -1.30 -31.93 12.24
C SER A 28 0.19 -31.53 12.38
N ASN A 29 0.66 -30.73 13.35
CA ASN A 29 0.14 -30.24 14.62
C ASN A 29 0.65 -28.81 14.85
N ALA A 30 -0.23 -27.87 15.18
CA ALA A 30 0.13 -26.69 15.94
C ALA A 30 -0.58 -26.81 17.28
N GLN A 31 0.09 -27.41 18.27
CA GLN A 31 -0.38 -27.37 19.64
C GLN A 31 -0.10 -25.99 20.21
N GLU A 32 -1.17 -25.37 20.70
CA GLU A 32 -1.16 -24.28 21.66
C GLU A 32 -0.21 -24.62 22.81
N ASN A 33 0.71 -23.70 23.11
CA ASN A 33 1.27 -23.55 24.44
C ASN A 33 1.12 -22.08 24.83
N THR A 34 0.06 -21.82 25.59
CA THR A 34 -0.08 -20.68 26.47
C THR A 34 0.86 -20.88 27.66
N GLU A 35 2.02 -20.21 27.65
CA GLU A 35 2.78 -20.02 28.89
C GLU A 35 3.36 -18.62 28.98
N VAL A 36 2.92 -17.93 30.03
CA VAL A 36 3.40 -16.63 30.48
C VAL A 36 4.78 -16.83 31.09
N GLY A 37 5.83 -16.45 30.37
CA GLY A 37 7.22 -16.49 30.86
C GLY A 37 7.80 -15.09 31.02
N ARG A 38 7.90 -14.62 32.27
CA ARG A 38 8.91 -13.62 32.67
C ARG A 38 10.29 -14.27 32.61
N GLU A 39 11.26 -13.59 32.02
CA GLU A 39 12.72 -13.63 32.26
C GLU A 39 13.40 -13.02 31.03
N SER A 40 14.59 -12.45 31.06
CA SER A 40 15.42 -11.80 32.07
C SER A 40 16.45 -11.03 31.25
N SER A 41 16.88 -9.86 31.72
CA SER A 41 17.90 -9.07 31.04
C SER A 41 19.24 -9.79 31.09
N SER A 42 19.68 -10.36 29.97
CA SER A 42 21.08 -10.74 29.77
C SER A 42 21.60 -10.06 28.50
N LYS A 43 22.63 -9.23 28.69
CA LYS A 43 23.37 -8.54 27.63
C LYS A 43 24.24 -9.56 26.89
N GLU A 44 23.91 -9.87 25.64
CA GLU A 44 24.91 -10.31 24.67
C GLU A 44 25.47 -9.09 23.91
N PRO A 45 26.78 -9.07 23.58
CA PRO A 45 27.37 -7.98 22.83
C PRO A 45 26.86 -7.97 21.38
N GLU A 46 26.67 -6.76 20.84
CA GLU A 46 26.25 -6.49 19.46
C GLU A 46 27.11 -7.27 18.45
N LYS A 47 26.46 -8.16 17.68
CA LYS A 47 27.09 -8.77 16.50
C LYS A 47 27.27 -7.68 15.43
N PRO A 48 28.39 -7.64 14.70
CA PRO A 48 28.55 -6.74 13.57
C PRO A 48 27.44 -6.96 12.54
N LEU A 49 27.02 -5.88 11.87
CA LEU A 49 26.04 -5.91 10.78
C LEU A 49 26.40 -7.07 9.83
N LYS A 50 25.53 -8.08 9.72
CA LYS A 50 25.83 -9.29 8.94
C LYS A 50 25.90 -8.93 7.45
N GLN A 51 27.10 -8.74 6.95
CA GLN A 51 27.37 -8.67 5.52
C GLN A 51 27.27 -10.08 4.93
N SER A 52 26.54 -10.23 3.82
CA SER A 52 26.55 -11.50 3.08
C SER A 52 27.98 -11.80 2.59
N SER A 53 28.44 -13.03 2.75
CA SER A 53 29.73 -13.49 2.19
C SER A 53 29.80 -13.32 0.66
N LYS A 54 28.65 -13.21 -0.01
CA LYS A 54 28.53 -12.94 -1.45
C LYS A 54 29.05 -11.56 -1.85
N PHE A 55 29.11 -10.61 -0.92
CA PHE A 55 29.53 -9.22 -1.17
C PHE A 55 30.78 -8.83 -0.34
N SER A 56 31.66 -9.79 -0.06
CA SER A 56 32.93 -9.53 0.62
C SER A 56 34.03 -9.13 -0.37
N LEU A 57 34.67 -7.99 -0.10
CA LEU A 57 35.85 -7.53 -0.84
C LEU A 57 37.05 -8.36 -0.40
N SER A 58 37.88 -8.74 -1.36
CA SER A 58 39.17 -9.39 -1.10
C SER A 58 40.18 -8.98 -2.17
N LYS A 59 41.46 -9.32 -1.96
CA LYS A 59 42.48 -9.11 -3.00
C LYS A 59 42.15 -9.86 -4.29
N ASP A 60 41.50 -11.02 -4.19
CA ASP A 60 41.09 -11.85 -5.33
C ASP A 60 39.74 -11.41 -5.94
N ASN A 61 38.95 -10.60 -5.22
CA ASN A 61 37.69 -10.03 -5.68
C ASN A 61 37.60 -8.56 -5.25
N PRO A 62 38.36 -7.66 -5.91
CA PRO A 62 38.46 -6.27 -5.50
C PRO A 62 37.34 -5.38 -6.06
N ILE A 63 36.39 -5.94 -6.82
CA ILE A 63 35.23 -5.23 -7.38
C ILE A 63 33.95 -6.00 -7.05
N ILE A 64 33.03 -5.31 -6.39
CA ILE A 64 31.70 -5.83 -6.09
C ILE A 64 30.66 -4.95 -6.76
N VAL A 65 29.70 -5.60 -7.39
CA VAL A 65 28.51 -4.96 -7.94
C VAL A 65 27.33 -5.60 -7.21
N VAL A 66 26.56 -4.78 -6.52
CA VAL A 66 25.39 -5.21 -5.73
C VAL A 66 24.11 -5.09 -6.55
N TYR A 67 24.03 -4.06 -7.40
CA TYR A 67 22.90 -3.80 -8.27
C TYR A 67 23.40 -3.15 -9.58
N PRO A 68 22.75 -3.41 -10.74
CA PRO A 68 21.54 -4.22 -10.95
C PRO A 68 21.74 -5.72 -10.76
N ARG A 69 20.71 -6.43 -10.25
CA ARG A 69 20.72 -7.91 -10.16
C ARG A 69 20.36 -8.46 -11.54
N SER A 70 21.26 -9.21 -12.16
CA SER A 70 21.26 -9.55 -13.60
C SER A 70 20.15 -10.52 -14.07
N THR A 71 18.97 -10.56 -13.46
CA THR A 71 17.93 -11.59 -13.73
C THR A 71 16.64 -11.06 -14.35
N GLU A 72 16.29 -9.79 -14.12
CA GLU A 72 15.04 -9.21 -14.66
C GLU A 72 15.34 -8.06 -15.63
N ALA A 73 14.47 -7.91 -16.63
CA ALA A 73 14.62 -6.85 -17.62
C ALA A 73 14.10 -5.52 -17.03
N ILE A 74 14.93 -4.49 -17.10
CA ILE A 74 14.61 -3.15 -16.63
C ILE A 74 13.71 -2.46 -17.67
N ALA A 75 12.63 -1.81 -17.25
CA ALA A 75 11.76 -1.07 -18.16
C ALA A 75 12.33 0.31 -18.53
N ALA A 76 12.93 0.99 -17.53
CA ALA A 76 13.43 2.35 -17.63
C ALA A 76 14.56 2.50 -18.68
N PRO A 77 14.74 3.71 -19.27
CA PRO A 77 15.80 3.99 -20.23
C PRO A 77 17.19 4.10 -19.62
N SER A 78 17.30 4.08 -18.31
CA SER A 78 18.56 4.04 -17.58
C SER A 78 18.38 3.24 -16.29
N SER A 79 19.51 2.84 -15.72
CA SER A 79 19.61 2.25 -14.38
C SER A 79 20.83 2.85 -13.69
N PHE A 80 21.19 2.36 -12.52
CA PHE A 80 22.43 2.71 -11.85
C PHE A 80 23.14 1.46 -11.36
N ILE A 81 24.46 1.50 -11.34
CA ILE A 81 25.32 0.47 -10.77
C ILE A 81 25.70 0.94 -9.37
N ILE A 82 25.44 0.14 -8.34
CA ILE A 82 26.01 0.35 -7.01
C ILE A 82 26.92 -0.80 -6.61
N GLY A 83 27.98 -0.47 -5.90
CA GLY A 83 28.99 -1.44 -5.53
C GLY A 83 30.13 -0.86 -4.70
N ALA A 84 31.13 -1.69 -4.48
CA ALA A 84 32.30 -1.37 -3.69
C ALA A 84 33.58 -1.86 -4.38
N VAL A 85 34.68 -1.15 -4.14
CA VAL A 85 36.03 -1.60 -4.49
C VAL A 85 36.97 -1.50 -3.29
N LEU A 86 38.15 -2.10 -3.36
CA LEU A 86 39.18 -1.87 -2.35
C LEU A 86 39.58 -0.39 -2.29
N THR A 87 39.76 0.13 -1.08
CA THR A 87 40.10 1.55 -0.86
C THR A 87 41.44 1.93 -1.48
N GLY A 88 41.52 3.14 -2.01
CA GLY A 88 42.78 3.72 -2.51
C GLY A 88 43.10 3.46 -3.98
N GLY A 89 42.21 2.82 -4.75
CA GLY A 89 42.37 2.68 -6.21
C GLY A 89 41.49 3.64 -7.02
N SER A 90 41.43 3.44 -8.34
CA SER A 90 40.51 4.13 -9.24
C SER A 90 39.62 3.14 -9.99
N LEU A 91 38.41 3.57 -10.34
CA LEU A 91 37.43 2.75 -11.05
C LEU A 91 37.01 3.45 -12.34
N THR A 92 36.95 2.71 -13.44
CA THR A 92 36.36 3.16 -14.71
C THR A 92 35.25 2.20 -15.13
N LEU A 93 34.30 2.72 -15.90
CA LEU A 93 33.21 1.95 -16.51
C LEU A 93 33.25 2.14 -18.02
N SER A 94 33.27 1.04 -18.75
CA SER A 94 33.20 1.00 -20.21
C SER A 94 31.85 0.43 -20.68
N ASP A 95 31.26 1.04 -21.70
CA ASP A 95 30.08 0.50 -22.43
C ASP A 95 30.48 -0.12 -23.79
N GLY A 96 31.77 -0.38 -23.98
CA GLY A 96 32.35 -0.86 -25.25
C GLY A 96 32.57 0.22 -26.30
N LYS A 97 32.08 1.44 -26.09
CA LYS A 97 32.32 2.61 -26.97
C LYS A 97 33.10 3.70 -26.28
N THR A 98 32.81 3.94 -25.00
CA THR A 98 33.40 4.97 -24.17
C THR A 98 33.81 4.37 -22.83
N SER A 99 34.92 4.83 -22.26
CA SER A 99 35.32 4.53 -20.89
C SER A 99 35.27 5.82 -20.08
N LYS A 100 34.57 5.79 -18.95
CA LYS A 100 34.39 6.95 -18.07
C LYS A 100 34.87 6.63 -16.65
N PRO A 101 35.49 7.60 -15.95
CA PRO A 101 35.79 7.44 -14.54
C PRO A 101 34.50 7.30 -13.72
N VAL A 102 34.52 6.44 -12.72
CA VAL A 102 33.47 6.28 -11.72
C VAL A 102 33.95 6.93 -10.42
N THR A 103 33.14 7.84 -9.89
CA THR A 103 33.43 8.49 -8.60
C THR A 103 33.33 7.47 -7.48
N LEU A 104 34.42 7.31 -6.73
CA LEU A 104 34.47 6.53 -5.50
C LEU A 104 34.42 7.49 -4.32
N ASN A 105 33.71 7.11 -3.26
CA ASN A 105 33.85 7.80 -1.99
C ASN A 105 35.09 7.32 -1.21
N LYS A 106 35.33 7.90 -0.04
CA LYS A 106 36.49 7.57 0.81
C LYS A 106 36.58 6.09 1.22
N ASP A 107 35.45 5.40 1.28
CA ASP A 107 35.32 4.01 1.72
C ASP A 107 35.31 3.03 0.52
N GLY A 108 35.51 3.52 -0.70
CA GLY A 108 35.53 2.72 -1.92
C GLY A 108 34.15 2.36 -2.47
N TYR A 109 33.08 2.97 -1.95
CA TYR A 109 31.72 2.78 -2.46
C TYR A 109 31.45 3.68 -3.67
N PHE A 110 30.60 3.19 -4.58
CA PHE A 110 30.23 3.94 -5.77
C PHE A 110 28.78 3.71 -6.17
N ALA A 111 28.26 4.72 -6.86
CA ALA A 111 27.01 4.67 -7.61
C ALA A 111 27.23 5.35 -8.96
N HIS A 112 26.78 4.74 -10.05
CA HIS A 112 26.96 5.30 -11.40
C HIS A 112 25.76 5.01 -12.30
N VAL A 113 25.18 6.06 -12.90
CA VAL A 113 24.03 5.91 -13.81
C VAL A 113 24.50 5.37 -15.17
N ILE A 114 23.78 4.37 -15.67
CA ILE A 114 24.01 3.76 -16.98
C ILE A 114 22.80 3.94 -17.91
N PRO A 115 22.98 4.48 -19.12
CA PRO A 115 21.93 4.48 -20.12
C PRO A 115 21.71 3.06 -20.64
N LEU A 116 20.46 2.72 -20.94
CA LEU A 116 20.07 1.39 -21.41
C LEU A 116 19.36 1.46 -22.77
N SER A 117 19.98 0.81 -23.75
CA SER A 117 19.33 0.46 -25.01
C SER A 117 18.39 -0.73 -24.78
N ARG A 118 17.33 -0.85 -25.58
CA ARG A 118 16.43 -2.01 -25.48
C ARG A 118 17.18 -3.30 -25.82
N GLY A 119 16.94 -4.36 -25.05
CA GLY A 119 17.68 -5.62 -25.18
C GLY A 119 18.88 -5.68 -24.24
N GLU A 120 19.93 -6.37 -24.67
CA GLU A 120 21.13 -6.62 -23.87
C GLU A 120 22.06 -5.40 -23.91
N ASN A 121 22.54 -4.97 -22.74
CA ASN A 121 23.58 -3.95 -22.57
C ASN A 121 24.74 -4.59 -21.80
N ASN A 122 25.96 -4.44 -22.31
CA ASN A 122 27.16 -4.99 -21.71
C ASN A 122 28.07 -3.87 -21.24
N PHE A 123 28.55 -3.98 -20.01
CA PHE A 123 29.45 -3.03 -19.39
C PHE A 123 30.64 -3.75 -18.77
N GLU A 124 31.78 -3.07 -18.70
CA GLU A 124 32.97 -3.55 -18.02
C GLU A 124 33.44 -2.52 -16.99
N LEU A 125 33.55 -2.94 -15.74
CA LEU A 125 34.20 -2.16 -14.70
C LEU A 125 35.69 -2.53 -14.64
N GLN A 126 36.58 -1.54 -14.66
CA GLN A 126 38.01 -1.74 -14.45
C GLN A 126 38.48 -1.00 -13.20
N TYR A 127 38.98 -1.74 -12.22
CA TYR A 127 39.58 -1.20 -11.00
C TYR A 127 41.09 -1.28 -11.09
N LYS A 128 41.77 -0.14 -10.91
CA LYS A 128 43.23 -0.05 -10.81
C LYS A 128 43.62 0.21 -9.36
N GLU A 129 44.30 -0.74 -8.74
CA GLU A 129 44.84 -0.59 -7.38
C GLU A 129 46.01 0.41 -7.41
N ALA A 130 46.04 1.39 -6.52
CA ALA A 130 47.13 2.39 -6.54
C ALA A 130 48.48 1.84 -6.08
N ALA A 131 48.49 0.91 -5.12
CA ALA A 131 49.73 0.39 -4.53
C ALA A 131 50.52 -0.48 -5.51
N SER A 132 49.85 -1.39 -6.21
CA SER A 132 50.48 -2.33 -7.15
C SER A 132 50.40 -1.88 -8.61
N GLY A 133 49.47 -0.98 -8.93
CA GLY A 133 49.09 -0.65 -10.31
C GLY A 133 48.30 -1.76 -11.01
N GLN A 134 47.99 -2.88 -10.32
CA GLN A 134 47.26 -4.02 -10.87
C GLN A 134 45.85 -3.59 -11.29
N ILE A 135 45.41 -4.11 -12.44
CA ILE A 135 44.09 -3.85 -13.00
C ILE A 135 43.25 -5.11 -12.89
N PHE A 136 42.03 -4.94 -12.39
CA PHE A 136 41.01 -5.97 -12.27
C PHE A 136 39.80 -5.56 -13.12
N ALA A 137 39.17 -6.50 -13.80
CA ALA A 137 38.02 -6.25 -14.65
C ALA A 137 36.81 -7.07 -14.20
N LYS A 138 35.61 -6.49 -14.29
CA LYS A 138 34.34 -7.16 -13.99
C LYS A 138 33.31 -6.85 -15.07
N GLN A 139 32.84 -7.91 -15.74
CA GLN A 139 31.77 -7.81 -16.72
C GLN A 139 30.42 -7.69 -16.03
N LEU A 140 29.56 -6.82 -16.56
CA LEU A 140 28.19 -6.61 -16.11
C LEU A 140 27.25 -6.62 -17.31
N LYS A 141 26.24 -7.49 -17.26
CA LYS A 141 25.18 -7.56 -18.26
C LYS A 141 23.88 -7.03 -17.66
N VAL A 142 23.25 -6.10 -18.36
CA VAL A 142 21.98 -5.48 -17.97
C VAL A 142 20.99 -5.57 -19.12
N ASN A 143 19.85 -6.21 -18.88
CA ASN A 143 18.80 -6.34 -19.88
C ASN A 143 17.75 -5.24 -19.68
N ARG A 144 17.39 -4.56 -20.76
CA ARG A 144 16.23 -3.67 -20.81
C ARG A 144 15.10 -4.29 -21.63
N GLU A 145 13.86 -4.12 -21.21
CA GLU A 145 12.69 -4.64 -21.91
C GLU A 145 12.66 -4.25 -23.40
N LYS A 146 12.56 -5.26 -24.27
CA LYS A 146 12.35 -5.07 -25.71
C LYS A 146 10.91 -4.63 -25.95
N LEU A 147 10.68 -3.79 -26.97
CA LEU A 147 9.31 -3.55 -27.45
C LEU A 147 8.75 -4.85 -27.98
N LYS A 148 7.49 -5.13 -27.64
CA LYS A 148 6.73 -6.12 -28.40
C LYS A 148 6.59 -5.59 -29.84
N PRO A 149 6.99 -6.37 -30.86
CA PRO A 149 6.91 -5.92 -32.25
C PRO A 149 5.46 -5.64 -32.66
N GLY A 150 5.30 -4.76 -33.65
CA GLY A 150 4.05 -4.52 -34.38
C GLY A 150 3.51 -5.81 -34.99
N ILE A 151 2.19 -5.97 -35.07
CA ILE A 151 1.58 -7.01 -35.90
C ILE A 151 1.74 -6.58 -37.37
N PRO A 152 2.38 -7.39 -38.25
CA PRO A 152 2.57 -6.99 -39.65
C PRO A 152 1.24 -6.85 -40.40
N SER A 153 1.09 -5.82 -41.23
CA SER A 153 -0.15 -5.50 -41.96
C SER A 153 -0.64 -6.60 -42.92
N GLN A 154 0.26 -7.48 -43.37
CA GLN A 154 0.00 -8.63 -44.24
C GLN A 154 -0.42 -9.90 -43.48
N SER A 155 -0.34 -9.91 -42.14
CA SER A 155 -0.76 -11.05 -41.33
C SER A 155 -2.28 -11.08 -41.17
N LEU A 156 -2.88 -12.23 -40.85
CA LEU A 156 -4.29 -12.33 -40.45
C LEU A 156 -4.32 -12.86 -39.01
N LEU A 157 -4.08 -11.97 -38.03
CA LEU A 157 -3.78 -12.35 -36.65
C LEU A 157 -4.51 -11.46 -35.64
N ILE A 158 -5.00 -12.10 -34.57
CA ILE A 158 -5.37 -11.46 -33.31
C ILE A 158 -4.39 -11.95 -32.26
N SER A 159 -3.75 -11.05 -31.53
CA SER A 159 -2.78 -11.40 -30.50
C SER A 159 -3.48 -11.84 -29.20
N PRO A 160 -3.14 -13.01 -28.64
CA PRO A 160 -3.72 -13.48 -27.38
C PRO A 160 -3.23 -12.69 -26.16
N ASP A 161 -2.05 -12.07 -26.24
CA ASP A 161 -1.41 -11.37 -25.11
C ASP A 161 -2.13 -10.09 -24.66
N ASN A 162 -3.09 -9.60 -25.45
CA ASN A 162 -3.57 -8.24 -25.38
C ASN A 162 -5.10 -8.12 -25.31
N LEU A 163 -5.81 -9.22 -25.09
CA LEU A 163 -7.25 -9.21 -24.92
C LEU A 163 -7.62 -8.53 -23.59
N GLU A 164 -8.55 -7.58 -23.64
CA GLU A 164 -9.22 -7.01 -22.46
C GLU A 164 -10.73 -7.20 -22.61
N PRO A 165 -11.48 -7.56 -21.55
CA PRO A 165 -11.01 -7.74 -20.17
C PRO A 165 -10.10 -8.96 -19.96
N LYS A 166 -9.16 -8.88 -19.01
CA LYS A 166 -8.23 -9.97 -18.63
C LYS A 166 -8.71 -10.87 -17.50
N GLU A 167 -9.75 -10.46 -16.79
CA GLU A 167 -10.22 -11.13 -15.60
C GLU A 167 -11.74 -11.28 -15.67
N ASP A 168 -12.26 -12.34 -15.06
CA ASP A 168 -13.69 -12.59 -14.92
C ASP A 168 -14.38 -11.41 -14.25
N ARG A 169 -15.56 -11.03 -14.76
CA ARG A 169 -16.33 -9.91 -14.23
C ARG A 169 -17.80 -10.23 -14.16
N ALA A 170 -18.44 -9.75 -13.10
CA ALA A 170 -19.87 -9.57 -13.08
C ALA A 170 -20.21 -8.08 -12.99
N LEU A 171 -21.14 -7.66 -13.83
CA LEU A 171 -21.46 -6.27 -14.14
C LEU A 171 -22.96 -6.04 -13.95
N THR A 172 -23.38 -4.78 -13.80
CA THR A 172 -24.78 -4.39 -13.73
C THR A 172 -25.15 -3.45 -14.87
N THR A 173 -26.44 -3.21 -15.08
CA THR A 173 -26.95 -2.28 -16.09
C THR A 173 -26.27 -0.92 -16.00
N GLY A 174 -25.81 -0.41 -17.14
CA GLY A 174 -25.12 0.87 -17.23
C GLY A 174 -23.59 0.79 -17.07
N ASP A 175 -23.04 -0.31 -16.55
CA ASP A 175 -21.59 -0.55 -16.53
C ASP A 175 -21.03 -0.56 -17.95
N ILE A 176 -19.76 -0.15 -18.09
CA ILE A 176 -19.06 -0.14 -19.36
C ILE A 176 -17.98 -1.22 -19.36
N ILE A 177 -17.98 -2.04 -20.40
CA ILE A 177 -16.91 -2.97 -20.74
C ILE A 177 -16.02 -2.30 -21.78
N GLU A 178 -14.74 -2.16 -21.46
CA GLU A 178 -13.72 -1.85 -22.46
C GLU A 178 -13.18 -3.15 -23.04
N PHE A 179 -13.42 -3.36 -24.32
CA PHE A 179 -12.77 -4.39 -25.10
C PHE A 179 -11.54 -3.83 -25.78
N SER A 180 -10.42 -4.54 -25.71
CA SER A 180 -9.27 -4.23 -26.55
C SER A 180 -8.54 -5.47 -26.99
N CYS A 181 -7.88 -5.39 -28.14
CA CYS A 181 -6.93 -6.39 -28.60
C CYS A 181 -5.87 -5.74 -29.49
N ARG A 182 -4.74 -6.43 -29.67
CA ARG A 182 -3.86 -6.17 -30.81
C ARG A 182 -4.21 -7.10 -31.95
N ALA A 183 -4.41 -6.59 -33.15
CA ALA A 183 -4.77 -7.38 -34.32
C ALA A 183 -4.17 -6.78 -35.61
N THR A 184 -4.28 -7.47 -36.75
CA THR A 184 -3.77 -6.97 -38.03
C THR A 184 -4.21 -5.52 -38.29
N PRO A 185 -3.27 -4.60 -38.58
CA PRO A 185 -3.58 -3.23 -38.96
C PRO A 185 -4.59 -3.12 -40.10
N ASP A 186 -5.44 -2.09 -40.04
CA ASP A 186 -6.47 -1.74 -41.05
C ASP A 186 -7.51 -2.84 -41.32
N ALA A 187 -7.60 -3.85 -40.46
CA ALA A 187 -8.65 -4.85 -40.49
C ALA A 187 -9.95 -4.34 -39.85
N ALA A 188 -11.08 -4.96 -40.22
CA ALA A 188 -12.34 -4.83 -39.50
C ALA A 188 -12.32 -5.76 -38.28
N VAL A 189 -12.35 -5.19 -37.08
CA VAL A 189 -12.29 -5.95 -35.81
C VAL A 189 -13.57 -5.75 -35.02
N SER A 190 -14.08 -6.82 -34.42
CA SER A 190 -15.24 -6.78 -33.53
C SER A 190 -15.14 -7.84 -32.44
N VAL A 191 -15.93 -7.70 -31.38
CA VAL A 191 -16.15 -8.72 -30.35
C VAL A 191 -17.57 -9.22 -30.46
N GLU A 192 -17.74 -10.53 -30.46
CA GLU A 192 -19.03 -11.17 -30.25
C GLU A 192 -19.16 -11.54 -28.76
N LEU A 193 -20.24 -11.09 -28.14
CA LEU A 193 -20.57 -11.41 -26.75
C LEU A 193 -22.09 -11.60 -26.64
N ALA A 194 -22.53 -12.77 -26.19
CA ALA A 194 -23.95 -13.07 -25.97
C ALA A 194 -24.87 -12.70 -27.16
N GLY A 195 -24.44 -13.02 -28.39
CA GLY A 195 -25.18 -12.73 -29.62
C GLY A 195 -25.08 -11.27 -30.10
N LYS A 196 -24.39 -10.40 -29.35
CA LYS A 196 -24.13 -9.01 -29.75
C LYS A 196 -22.77 -8.89 -30.42
N LYS A 197 -22.69 -8.02 -31.43
CA LYS A 197 -21.44 -7.72 -32.15
C LYS A 197 -21.01 -6.28 -31.89
N ILE A 198 -19.92 -6.13 -31.14
CA ILE A 198 -19.33 -4.85 -30.74
C ILE A 198 -18.17 -4.50 -31.67
N LYS A 199 -18.26 -3.41 -32.41
CA LYS A 199 -17.16 -2.95 -33.29
C LYS A 199 -16.00 -2.41 -32.44
N LEU A 200 -14.77 -2.80 -32.80
CA LEU A 200 -13.56 -2.18 -32.26
C LEU A 200 -12.92 -1.26 -33.33
N SER A 201 -12.36 -0.15 -32.88
CA SER A 201 -11.74 0.87 -33.71
C SER A 201 -10.31 1.13 -33.25
N THR A 202 -9.43 1.45 -34.19
CA THR A 202 -8.08 1.89 -33.86
C THR A 202 -8.10 3.29 -33.26
N LEU A 203 -7.09 3.63 -32.45
CA LEU A 203 -6.91 4.99 -31.94
C LEU A 203 -6.91 6.06 -33.03
N SER A 204 -6.21 5.79 -34.14
CA SER A 204 -6.12 6.71 -35.27
C SER A 204 -7.50 6.93 -35.91
N SER A 205 -8.30 5.89 -36.06
CA SER A 205 -9.67 6.01 -36.58
C SER A 205 -10.58 6.80 -35.64
N LEU A 206 -10.46 6.63 -34.32
CA LEU A 206 -11.21 7.40 -33.33
C LEU A 206 -10.78 8.87 -33.33
N LYS A 207 -9.48 9.15 -33.42
CA LYS A 207 -8.95 10.52 -33.53
C LYS A 207 -9.49 11.25 -34.76
N ALA A 208 -9.53 10.58 -35.91
CA ALA A 208 -10.04 11.17 -37.15
C ALA A 208 -11.54 11.54 -37.07
N GLN A 209 -12.30 10.93 -36.15
CA GLN A 209 -13.71 11.22 -35.93
C GLN A 209 -13.96 12.42 -35.01
N VAL A 210 -12.95 12.88 -34.26
CA VAL A 210 -13.04 14.04 -33.36
C VAL A 210 -12.52 15.29 -34.07
N LYS A 211 -13.43 16.15 -34.58
CA LYS A 211 -13.05 17.47 -35.11
C LYS A 211 -12.73 18.44 -33.97
N GLY A 212 -11.53 19.01 -33.96
CA GLY A 212 -11.15 20.12 -33.07
C GLY A 212 -10.89 19.77 -31.59
N GLY A 213 -10.72 18.49 -31.24
CA GLY A 213 -10.52 18.04 -29.86
C GLY A 213 -9.11 17.53 -29.55
N VAL A 214 -8.75 17.52 -28.26
CA VAL A 214 -7.53 16.90 -27.73
C VAL A 214 -7.51 15.43 -28.12
N ALA A 215 -6.45 14.98 -28.79
CA ALA A 215 -6.34 13.61 -29.25
C ALA A 215 -6.38 12.63 -28.06
N PRO A 216 -7.26 11.61 -28.04
CA PRO A 216 -7.24 10.58 -27.01
C PRO A 216 -5.86 9.90 -26.96
N THR A 217 -5.23 9.94 -25.80
CA THR A 217 -4.01 9.20 -25.49
C THR A 217 -4.42 7.96 -24.69
N ILE A 218 -4.00 6.77 -25.14
CA ILE A 218 -4.11 5.56 -24.32
C ILE A 218 -2.86 5.52 -23.46
N ASN A 219 -2.86 6.31 -22.40
CA ASN A 219 -1.89 6.13 -21.34
C ASN A 219 -2.42 5.03 -20.41
N ARG A 220 -2.27 3.77 -20.85
CA ARG A 220 -2.36 2.57 -19.98
C ARG A 220 -1.08 2.35 -19.16
N GLY A 221 -0.29 3.41 -18.97
CA GLY A 221 0.93 3.36 -18.17
C GLY A 221 0.62 3.72 -16.72
N MET A 222 1.32 3.09 -15.78
CA MET A 222 1.48 3.69 -14.47
C MET A 222 2.26 4.99 -14.69
N GLU A 223 1.69 6.14 -14.33
CA GLU A 223 2.52 7.27 -13.96
C GLU A 223 3.51 6.75 -12.92
N VAL A 224 4.78 6.63 -13.30
CA VAL A 224 5.83 6.50 -12.30
C VAL A 224 5.75 7.84 -11.57
N ALA A 225 5.64 7.81 -10.24
CA ALA A 225 5.41 8.98 -9.37
C ALA A 225 6.45 10.12 -9.53
N TYR A 226 7.36 10.03 -10.50
CA TYR A 226 8.49 10.91 -10.74
C TYR A 226 8.82 11.13 -12.23
N GLY A 227 7.83 11.17 -13.12
CA GLY A 227 7.87 12.15 -14.22
C GLY A 227 7.87 11.67 -15.68
N GLU A 228 8.07 10.38 -15.99
CA GLU A 228 7.90 9.90 -17.38
C GLU A 228 7.22 8.54 -17.48
N LEU A 229 6.18 8.48 -18.32
CA LEU A 229 5.51 7.24 -18.69
C LEU A 229 6.43 6.41 -19.60
N PHE A 230 6.90 5.26 -19.12
CA PHE A 230 7.65 4.34 -19.98
C PHE A 230 6.70 3.68 -20.99
N GLN A 231 6.99 3.87 -22.28
CA GLN A 231 6.20 3.30 -23.35
C GLN A 231 6.33 1.77 -23.39
N ARG A 232 5.23 1.11 -23.02
CA ARG A 232 5.06 -0.35 -23.13
C ARG A 232 4.81 -0.80 -24.58
N TYR A 233 4.33 0.11 -25.44
CA TYR A 233 4.06 -0.11 -26.86
C TYR A 233 4.54 1.08 -27.69
N PRO A 234 4.83 0.90 -29.00
CA PRO A 234 5.17 2.01 -29.88
C PRO A 234 4.04 3.05 -29.93
N GLN A 235 4.40 4.35 -30.02
CA GLN A 235 3.45 5.48 -30.09
C GLN A 235 2.44 5.43 -31.25
N GLN A 236 2.64 4.53 -32.22
CA GLN A 236 1.83 4.38 -33.44
C GLN A 236 1.32 2.93 -33.59
N ALA A 237 0.71 2.37 -32.55
CA ALA A 237 0.08 1.04 -32.65
C ALA A 237 -1.18 1.09 -33.54
N SER A 238 -1.00 1.09 -34.86
CA SER A 238 -2.07 0.88 -35.86
C SER A 238 -2.74 -0.49 -35.72
N ASP A 239 -2.15 -1.38 -34.91
CA ASP A 239 -2.65 -2.69 -34.57
C ASP A 239 -3.45 -2.74 -33.25
N LEU A 240 -3.58 -1.65 -32.50
CA LEU A 240 -4.37 -1.63 -31.25
C LEU A 240 -5.81 -1.19 -31.53
N TYR A 241 -6.75 -2.09 -31.25
CA TYR A 241 -8.19 -1.89 -31.42
C TYR A 241 -8.90 -1.82 -30.07
N ILE A 242 -9.80 -0.84 -29.92
CA ILE A 242 -10.64 -0.65 -28.73
C ILE A 242 -12.09 -0.42 -29.11
N GLY A 243 -12.98 -0.94 -28.29
CA GLY A 243 -14.41 -0.68 -28.36
C GLY A 243 -15.02 -0.73 -26.97
N LEU A 244 -16.09 0.02 -26.79
CA LEU A 244 -16.82 0.10 -25.53
C LEU A 244 -18.18 -0.53 -25.71
N TYR A 245 -18.62 -1.26 -24.69
CA TYR A 245 -19.97 -1.79 -24.61
C TYR A 245 -20.59 -1.37 -23.29
N ARG A 246 -21.76 -0.74 -23.34
CA ARG A 246 -22.53 -0.41 -22.13
C ARG A 246 -23.54 -1.52 -21.91
N ILE A 247 -23.56 -2.11 -20.71
CA ILE A 247 -24.56 -3.12 -20.33
C ILE A 247 -25.96 -2.50 -20.43
N GLU A 248 -26.81 -3.14 -21.22
CA GLU A 248 -28.20 -2.75 -21.43
C GLU A 248 -29.11 -3.46 -20.43
N ALA A 249 -30.28 -2.87 -20.13
CA ALA A 249 -31.25 -3.47 -19.21
C ALA A 249 -31.79 -4.84 -19.68
N SER A 250 -31.69 -5.11 -20.98
CA SER A 250 -32.08 -6.38 -21.62
C SER A 250 -30.99 -7.46 -21.53
N ASP A 251 -29.75 -7.12 -21.15
CA ASP A 251 -28.67 -8.10 -21.05
C ASP A 251 -28.89 -9.05 -19.86
N ASN A 252 -28.67 -10.34 -20.10
CA ASN A 252 -28.92 -11.39 -19.12
C ASN A 252 -27.94 -12.57 -19.19
N PHE A 253 -26.77 -12.35 -19.80
CA PHE A 253 -25.79 -13.41 -20.01
C PHE A 253 -25.05 -13.78 -18.72
N VAL A 254 -24.71 -15.06 -18.59
CA VAL A 254 -23.98 -15.62 -17.45
C VAL A 254 -22.80 -16.41 -17.99
N ASN A 255 -21.60 -16.12 -17.49
CA ASN A 255 -20.33 -16.71 -17.94
C ASN A 255 -20.14 -16.68 -19.47
N ALA A 256 -20.58 -15.59 -20.11
CA ALA A 256 -20.38 -15.41 -21.54
C ALA A 256 -18.92 -15.06 -21.81
N GLN A 257 -18.34 -15.79 -22.76
CA GLN A 257 -16.95 -15.59 -23.17
C GLN A 257 -16.89 -14.72 -24.44
N PRO A 258 -16.17 -13.59 -24.41
CA PRO A 258 -15.96 -12.76 -25.60
C PRO A 258 -15.23 -13.52 -26.70
N ARG A 259 -15.70 -13.41 -27.94
CA ARG A 259 -14.97 -13.89 -29.13
C ARG A 259 -14.57 -12.72 -30.01
N TYR A 260 -13.27 -12.50 -30.17
CA TYR A 260 -12.74 -11.46 -31.05
C TYR A 260 -12.75 -11.98 -32.48
N LEU A 261 -13.23 -11.15 -33.39
CA LEU A 261 -13.38 -11.44 -34.80
C LEU A 261 -12.56 -10.42 -35.57
N LEU A 262 -11.80 -10.91 -36.55
CA LEU A 262 -11.05 -10.07 -37.48
C LEU A 262 -11.41 -10.46 -38.91
N SER A 263 -11.61 -9.46 -39.77
CA SER A 263 -11.80 -9.64 -41.21
C SER A 263 -10.98 -8.62 -41.99
N LYS A 264 -10.27 -9.09 -43.03
CA LYS A 264 -9.49 -8.27 -43.96
C LYS A 264 -9.42 -8.95 -45.31
N ASP A 265 -9.64 -8.20 -46.40
CA ASP A 265 -9.53 -8.67 -47.79
C ASP A 265 -10.32 -9.97 -48.07
N GLY A 266 -11.54 -10.07 -47.54
CA GLY A 266 -12.41 -11.24 -47.71
C GLY A 266 -12.03 -12.47 -46.89
N LYS A 267 -10.96 -12.42 -46.09
CA LYS A 267 -10.55 -13.48 -45.16
C LYS A 267 -10.88 -13.10 -43.72
N SER A 268 -11.16 -14.09 -42.88
CA SER A 268 -11.47 -13.88 -41.47
C SER A 268 -10.75 -14.86 -40.54
N THR A 269 -10.54 -14.43 -39.30
CA THR A 269 -10.05 -15.26 -38.19
C THR A 269 -10.74 -14.84 -36.90
N SER A 270 -10.66 -15.69 -35.87
CA SER A 270 -11.23 -15.39 -34.56
C SER A 270 -10.38 -15.92 -33.42
N LEU A 271 -10.54 -15.30 -32.25
CA LEU A 271 -9.89 -15.71 -31.02
C LEU A 271 -10.87 -15.58 -29.85
N ALA A 272 -11.12 -16.67 -29.14
CA ALA A 272 -11.93 -16.65 -27.93
C ALA A 272 -11.09 -16.18 -26.74
N SER A 273 -11.69 -15.35 -25.87
CA SER A 273 -11.16 -15.08 -24.55
C SER A 273 -11.64 -16.14 -23.57
N ALA A 274 -10.77 -16.54 -22.63
CA ALA A 274 -11.14 -17.46 -21.55
C ALA A 274 -11.92 -16.76 -20.42
N VAL A 275 -12.04 -15.43 -20.47
CA VAL A 275 -12.68 -14.62 -19.44
C VAL A 275 -14.19 -14.78 -19.46
N ASN A 276 -14.77 -15.00 -18.29
CA ASN A 276 -16.21 -15.09 -18.09
C ASN A 276 -16.80 -13.73 -17.71
N LEU A 277 -17.76 -13.27 -18.51
CA LEU A 277 -18.54 -12.07 -18.23
C LEU A 277 -19.97 -12.44 -17.87
N SER A 278 -20.49 -11.84 -16.80
CA SER A 278 -21.84 -12.09 -16.30
C SER A 278 -22.57 -10.77 -16.03
N VAL A 279 -23.88 -10.75 -16.19
CA VAL A 279 -24.75 -9.65 -15.77
C VAL A 279 -25.46 -10.00 -14.46
N VAL A 280 -25.20 -9.23 -13.41
CA VAL A 280 -25.88 -9.30 -12.12
C VAL A 280 -27.23 -8.59 -12.24
N ARG A 281 -28.32 -9.34 -12.07
CA ARG A 281 -29.69 -8.79 -12.14
C ARG A 281 -30.30 -8.47 -10.78
N GLN A 282 -29.79 -9.10 -9.74
CA GLN A 282 -30.24 -8.87 -8.37
C GLN A 282 -29.01 -8.72 -7.48
N PRO A 283 -28.93 -7.63 -6.69
CA PRO A 283 -27.84 -7.48 -5.76
C PRO A 283 -27.97 -8.52 -4.63
N LEU A 284 -26.84 -8.90 -4.05
CA LEU A 284 -26.78 -9.82 -2.92
C LEU A 284 -26.27 -9.09 -1.67
N THR A 285 -26.78 -9.46 -0.51
CA THR A 285 -26.24 -8.97 0.75
C THR A 285 -25.13 -9.90 1.25
N ALA A 286 -24.08 -9.32 1.82
CA ALA A 286 -23.00 -10.03 2.48
C ALA A 286 -22.58 -9.29 3.75
N PHE A 287 -21.85 -9.95 4.64
CA PHE A 287 -21.22 -9.29 5.78
C PHE A 287 -19.71 -9.58 5.85
N THR A 288 -18.97 -8.62 6.39
CA THR A 288 -17.52 -8.71 6.60
C THR A 288 -17.17 -9.73 7.70
N LEU A 289 -16.05 -10.42 7.54
CA LEU A 289 -15.65 -11.50 8.46
C LEU A 289 -14.61 -11.08 9.51
N HIS A 290 -13.91 -9.95 9.32
CA HIS A 290 -12.76 -9.57 10.13
C HIS A 290 -12.87 -8.13 10.62
N ASP A 291 -12.28 -7.83 11.78
CA ASP A 291 -12.32 -6.47 12.36
C ASP A 291 -11.47 -5.44 11.59
N ASP A 292 -10.61 -5.92 10.69
CA ASP A 292 -9.72 -5.13 9.85
C ASP A 292 -9.94 -5.39 8.35
N THR A 293 -11.17 -5.74 7.93
CA THR A 293 -11.48 -6.02 6.52
C THR A 293 -11.04 -4.87 5.61
N ILE A 294 -10.19 -5.20 4.64
CA ILE A 294 -9.57 -4.23 3.74
C ILE A 294 -10.60 -3.79 2.69
N VAL A 295 -10.87 -2.50 2.66
CA VAL A 295 -11.73 -1.87 1.66
C VAL A 295 -10.90 -1.07 0.66
N ARG A 296 -11.22 -1.17 -0.63
CA ARG A 296 -10.49 -0.49 -1.71
C ARG A 296 -11.40 0.33 -2.63
N VAL A 297 -10.81 1.34 -3.26
CA VAL A 297 -11.50 2.15 -4.31
C VAL A 297 -11.70 1.36 -5.60
N ALA A 298 -10.80 0.43 -5.90
CA ALA A 298 -10.83 -0.50 -7.01
C ALA A 298 -9.95 -1.72 -6.65
N PRO A 299 -10.08 -2.86 -7.35
CA PRO A 299 -9.21 -4.02 -7.16
C PRO A 299 -7.74 -3.62 -7.17
N GLU A 300 -7.01 -4.03 -6.13
CA GLU A 300 -5.57 -3.76 -5.93
C GLU A 300 -5.14 -2.27 -5.84
N LEU A 301 -6.06 -1.31 -5.88
CA LEU A 301 -5.75 0.13 -5.76
C LEU A 301 -5.84 0.62 -4.30
N ALA A 302 -5.94 1.95 -4.14
CA ALA A 302 -5.93 2.65 -2.86
C ALA A 302 -6.94 2.08 -1.85
N ARG A 303 -6.55 2.12 -0.58
CA ARG A 303 -7.34 1.61 0.54
C ARG A 303 -8.20 2.73 1.13
N LEU A 304 -9.36 2.35 1.64
CA LEU A 304 -10.29 3.22 2.37
C LEU A 304 -10.32 2.82 3.85
N THR A 305 -11.19 3.46 4.63
CA THR A 305 -11.46 3.08 6.02
C THR A 305 -11.79 1.58 6.08
N PRO A 306 -11.06 0.77 6.86
CA PRO A 306 -11.39 -0.65 7.02
C PRO A 306 -12.74 -0.80 7.72
N LEU A 307 -13.43 -1.90 7.44
CA LEU A 307 -14.72 -2.21 8.07
C LEU A 307 -14.54 -3.31 9.10
N PRO A 308 -15.11 -3.17 10.32
CA PRO A 308 -15.10 -4.23 11.32
C PRO A 308 -15.94 -5.45 10.91
N ALA A 309 -15.86 -6.55 11.65
CA ALA A 309 -16.62 -7.76 11.36
C ALA A 309 -18.14 -7.53 11.50
N GLY A 310 -18.93 -8.26 10.71
CA GLY A 310 -20.40 -8.22 10.75
C GLY A 310 -21.03 -7.01 10.05
N VAL A 311 -20.24 -6.11 9.45
CA VAL A 311 -20.77 -4.99 8.66
C VAL A 311 -21.46 -5.54 7.41
N ARG A 312 -22.77 -5.28 7.28
CA ARG A 312 -23.58 -5.76 6.16
C ARG A 312 -23.48 -4.80 4.97
N VAL A 313 -23.15 -5.32 3.80
CA VAL A 313 -22.99 -4.58 2.55
C VAL A 313 -23.87 -5.17 1.45
N LEU A 314 -24.34 -4.31 0.54
CA LEU A 314 -25.02 -4.73 -0.68
C LEU A 314 -23.98 -4.91 -1.80
N THR A 315 -24.09 -5.95 -2.62
CA THR A 315 -23.11 -6.29 -3.67
C THR A 315 -23.81 -6.41 -5.02
N ASP A 316 -23.16 -5.95 -6.08
CA ASP A 316 -23.77 -5.89 -7.42
C ASP A 316 -22.79 -6.21 -8.57
N GLY A 317 -21.64 -6.80 -8.25
CA GLY A 317 -20.63 -7.15 -9.24
C GLY A 317 -19.39 -7.77 -8.61
N TYR A 318 -18.50 -8.25 -9.46
CA TYR A 318 -17.16 -8.69 -9.05
C TYR A 318 -16.15 -8.50 -10.18
N GLN A 319 -14.87 -8.49 -9.81
CA GLN A 319 -13.73 -8.61 -10.71
C GLN A 319 -12.77 -9.63 -10.08
N LYS A 320 -12.63 -10.79 -10.72
CA LYS A 320 -11.91 -11.94 -10.16
C LYS A 320 -12.43 -12.28 -8.75
N ASP A 321 -11.58 -12.13 -7.74
CA ASP A 321 -11.84 -12.38 -6.32
C ASP A 321 -12.24 -11.11 -5.55
N ASN A 322 -12.42 -9.96 -6.22
CA ASN A 322 -12.85 -8.72 -5.60
C ASN A 322 -14.35 -8.51 -5.84
N ILE A 323 -15.12 -8.39 -4.77
CA ILE A 323 -16.55 -8.14 -4.80
C ILE A 323 -16.80 -6.64 -4.77
N ARG A 324 -17.62 -6.14 -5.71
CA ARG A 324 -18.06 -4.76 -5.73
C ARG A 324 -19.21 -4.59 -4.73
N CYS A 325 -18.97 -3.76 -3.73
CA CYS A 325 -19.89 -3.46 -2.65
C CYS A 325 -20.39 -2.01 -2.80
N LEU A 326 -21.70 -1.82 -2.72
CA LEU A 326 -22.36 -0.54 -2.85
C LEU A 326 -22.43 0.16 -1.48
N TYR A 327 -21.83 1.35 -1.37
CA TYR A 327 -22.08 2.24 -0.24
C TYR A 327 -23.37 3.02 -0.47
N ARG A 328 -23.50 3.66 -1.64
CA ARG A 328 -24.72 4.32 -2.10
C ARG A 328 -24.76 4.28 -3.63
N PRO A 329 -25.91 4.54 -4.29
CA PRO A 329 -25.97 4.63 -5.75
C PRO A 329 -24.82 5.47 -6.33
N GLY A 330 -24.04 4.88 -7.25
CA GLY A 330 -22.89 5.52 -7.88
C GLY A 330 -21.60 5.55 -7.06
N LYS A 331 -21.58 5.06 -5.81
CA LYS A 331 -20.38 4.96 -4.97
C LYS A 331 -20.16 3.52 -4.51
N HIS A 332 -19.15 2.89 -5.12
CA HIS A 332 -18.78 1.51 -4.86
C HIS A 332 -17.41 1.44 -4.19
N VAL A 333 -17.20 0.34 -3.48
CA VAL A 333 -15.92 -0.09 -2.94
C VAL A 333 -15.70 -1.56 -3.27
N TRP A 334 -14.49 -2.05 -3.01
CA TRP A 334 -14.10 -3.41 -3.35
C TRP A 334 -13.52 -4.10 -2.12
N ILE A 335 -14.02 -5.31 -1.86
CA ILE A 335 -13.62 -6.18 -0.74
C ILE A 335 -13.30 -7.56 -1.33
N LYS A 336 -12.29 -8.26 -0.81
CA LYS A 336 -11.97 -9.61 -1.27
C LYS A 336 -13.11 -10.57 -0.92
N ARG A 337 -13.38 -11.52 -1.80
CA ARG A 337 -14.45 -12.50 -1.62
C ARG A 337 -14.26 -13.34 -0.37
N GLU A 338 -13.01 -13.64 -0.01
CA GLU A 338 -12.66 -14.39 1.20
C GLU A 338 -12.97 -13.64 2.51
N ASP A 339 -13.08 -12.30 2.46
CA ASP A 339 -13.41 -11.46 3.60
C ASP A 339 -14.94 -11.27 3.78
N LEU A 340 -15.75 -11.91 2.93
CA LEU A 340 -17.21 -11.75 2.89
C LEU A 340 -17.93 -13.09 3.05
N GLN A 341 -18.98 -13.08 3.86
CA GLN A 341 -19.97 -14.14 3.90
C GLN A 341 -21.28 -13.65 3.28
N PHE A 342 -21.72 -14.29 2.21
CA PHE A 342 -22.98 -13.97 1.53
C PHE A 342 -24.17 -14.50 2.31
N GLU A 343 -25.23 -13.70 2.36
CA GLU A 343 -26.52 -14.09 2.92
C GLU A 343 -27.37 -14.82 1.87
N PRO A 344 -28.42 -15.57 2.28
CA PRO A 344 -29.36 -16.20 1.36
C PRO A 344 -30.00 -15.20 0.40
N LEU A 345 -30.38 -15.69 -0.79
CA LEU A 345 -31.09 -14.89 -1.79
C LEU A 345 -32.38 -14.30 -1.18
N GLY A 346 -32.61 -13.01 -1.40
CA GLY A 346 -33.75 -12.28 -0.83
C GLY A 346 -33.52 -11.70 0.56
N ALA A 347 -32.31 -11.82 1.13
CA ALA A 347 -31.95 -11.13 2.36
C ALA A 347 -32.25 -9.62 2.26
N PRO A 348 -32.79 -8.99 3.33
CA PRO A 348 -33.12 -7.57 3.31
C PRO A 348 -31.88 -6.70 3.04
N ILE A 349 -32.10 -5.59 2.35
CA ILE A 349 -31.07 -4.56 2.11
C ILE A 349 -30.61 -4.00 3.47
N PRO A 350 -29.29 -3.85 3.70
CA PRO A 350 -28.78 -3.26 4.94
C PRO A 350 -29.28 -1.83 5.13
N ARG A 351 -30.09 -1.60 6.17
CA ARG A 351 -30.63 -0.29 6.55
C ARG A 351 -30.85 -0.16 8.04
N ALA A 352 -30.51 0.97 8.62
CA ALA A 352 -30.75 1.25 10.02
C ALA A 352 -31.30 2.65 10.22
N VAL A 353 -32.03 2.84 11.29
CA VAL A 353 -32.48 4.16 11.75
C VAL A 353 -31.69 4.50 13.00
N CYS A 354 -31.11 5.70 13.04
CA CYS A 354 -30.43 6.22 14.23
C CYS A 354 -31.34 7.24 14.93
N ARG A 355 -31.69 6.98 16.19
CA ARG A 355 -32.56 7.85 17.00
C ARG A 355 -31.84 8.74 17.99
N THR A 356 -30.69 8.30 18.45
CA THR A 356 -29.96 8.97 19.52
C THR A 356 -28.48 8.96 19.22
N LEU A 357 -27.80 10.06 19.52
CA LEU A 357 -26.35 10.10 19.64
C LEU A 357 -26.00 10.24 21.12
N GLN A 358 -25.03 9.46 21.60
CA GLN A 358 -24.58 9.53 23.00
C GLN A 358 -23.09 9.81 23.05
N VAL A 359 -22.70 10.78 23.89
CA VAL A 359 -21.30 11.06 24.17
C VAL A 359 -20.96 10.53 25.56
N GLY A 360 -20.04 9.58 25.59
CA GLY A 360 -19.44 9.03 26.79
C GLY A 360 -17.92 9.18 26.81
N LYS A 361 -17.27 8.40 27.67
CA LYS A 361 -15.81 8.36 27.77
C LYS A 361 -15.30 6.96 28.11
N ASP A 362 -14.05 6.71 27.76
CA ASP A 362 -13.31 5.52 28.13
C ASP A 362 -11.85 5.87 28.47
N ALA A 363 -10.98 4.86 28.60
CA ALA A 363 -9.56 5.07 28.89
C ALA A 363 -8.74 5.65 27.72
N TYR A 364 -9.31 5.69 26.51
CA TYR A 364 -8.67 6.24 25.30
C TYR A 364 -9.07 7.69 25.08
N GLY A 365 -10.34 8.03 25.28
CA GLY A 365 -10.82 9.40 25.31
C GLY A 365 -12.33 9.55 25.39
N GLU A 366 -12.90 10.45 24.58
CA GLU A 366 -14.35 10.57 24.44
C GLU A 366 -14.85 9.63 23.36
N VAL A 367 -16.07 9.12 23.55
CA VAL A 367 -16.69 8.15 22.65
C VAL A 367 -18.04 8.67 22.19
N VAL A 368 -18.24 8.77 20.88
CA VAL A 368 -19.57 8.99 20.30
C VAL A 368 -20.15 7.63 19.97
N SER A 369 -21.23 7.25 20.64
CA SER A 369 -21.96 6.02 20.41
C SER A 369 -23.18 6.30 19.54
N ILE A 370 -23.31 5.52 18.46
CA ILE A 370 -24.35 5.62 17.45
C ILE A 370 -25.10 4.28 17.40
N PRO A 371 -26.17 4.09 18.20
CA PRO A 371 -26.96 2.88 18.19
C PRO A 371 -27.67 2.69 16.84
N LEU A 372 -27.46 1.53 16.22
CA LEU A 372 -28.12 1.12 14.98
C LEU A 372 -28.86 -0.21 15.20
N SER A 373 -29.79 -0.57 14.32
CA SER A 373 -30.44 -1.88 14.32
C SER A 373 -29.58 -3.00 13.70
N GLN A 374 -28.52 -2.62 13.00
CA GLN A 374 -27.56 -3.51 12.35
C GLN A 374 -26.25 -2.78 12.05
N ARG A 375 -25.16 -3.52 11.86
CA ARG A 375 -23.86 -2.96 11.49
C ARG A 375 -23.83 -2.53 10.03
N LEU A 376 -23.52 -1.27 9.78
CA LEU A 376 -23.52 -0.65 8.47
C LEU A 376 -22.12 -0.14 8.07
N PRO A 377 -21.83 -0.04 6.76
CA PRO A 377 -20.56 0.48 6.27
C PRO A 377 -20.45 1.98 6.55
N PHE A 378 -19.23 2.45 6.80
CA PHE A 378 -18.96 3.85 7.12
C PHE A 378 -17.63 4.34 6.54
N ILE A 379 -17.46 5.66 6.48
CA ILE A 379 -16.16 6.31 6.30
C ILE A 379 -16.03 7.48 7.29
N VAL A 380 -14.79 7.83 7.62
CA VAL A 380 -14.48 9.04 8.38
C VAL A 380 -13.60 9.97 7.55
N GLU A 381 -14.04 11.21 7.44
CA GLU A 381 -13.29 12.29 6.81
C GLU A 381 -12.71 13.19 7.92
N GLN A 382 -11.38 13.21 8.01
CA GLN A 382 -10.66 14.03 8.99
C GLN A 382 -10.40 15.44 8.44
N GLN A 383 -10.73 16.46 9.22
CA GLN A 383 -10.37 17.86 8.92
C GLN A 383 -9.68 18.48 10.13
N THR A 384 -8.56 19.18 9.91
CA THR A 384 -7.81 19.87 10.98
C THR A 384 -8.07 21.37 11.01
N LYS A 385 -8.72 21.93 9.97
CA LYS A 385 -9.07 23.35 9.84
C LYS A 385 -10.38 23.49 9.03
N PRO A 386 -11.56 23.61 9.67
CA PRO A 386 -11.81 23.54 11.11
C PRO A 386 -11.49 22.14 11.69
N ASN A 387 -11.27 22.05 13.00
CA ASN A 387 -10.93 20.77 13.64
C ASN A 387 -12.18 19.91 13.85
N ARG A 388 -12.35 18.86 13.02
CA ARG A 388 -13.52 17.97 13.08
C ARG A 388 -13.26 16.57 12.52
N LEU A 389 -14.13 15.64 12.90
CA LEU A 389 -14.29 14.33 12.29
C LEU A 389 -15.70 14.23 11.70
N VAL A 390 -15.80 13.95 10.41
CA VAL A 390 -17.09 13.76 9.72
C VAL A 390 -17.28 12.28 9.45
N LEU A 391 -18.19 11.65 10.19
CA LEU A 391 -18.56 10.25 10.05
C LEU A 391 -19.74 10.13 9.09
N LYS A 392 -19.60 9.32 8.03
CA LYS A 392 -20.67 9.00 7.09
C LYS A 392 -21.00 7.53 7.19
N ILE A 393 -22.24 7.20 7.57
CA ILE A 393 -22.74 5.84 7.70
C ILE A 393 -23.70 5.58 6.54
N PHE A 394 -23.38 4.60 5.70
CA PHE A 394 -24.17 4.30 4.51
C PHE A 394 -25.23 3.24 4.78
N GLY A 395 -26.44 3.47 4.28
CA GLY A 395 -27.65 2.71 4.61
C GLY A 395 -28.36 3.21 5.88
N ALA A 396 -27.80 4.19 6.59
CA ALA A 396 -28.42 4.75 7.78
C ALA A 396 -29.35 5.92 7.43
N GLN A 397 -30.47 6.01 8.14
CA GLN A 397 -31.42 7.11 8.09
C GLN A 397 -31.52 7.80 9.46
N ALA A 398 -31.56 9.13 9.44
CA ALA A 398 -31.72 9.92 10.64
C ALA A 398 -33.19 9.95 11.09
N ASP A 399 -33.43 9.51 12.31
CA ASP A 399 -34.61 9.80 13.14
C ASP A 399 -34.10 10.41 14.45
N THR A 400 -33.02 11.19 14.35
CA THR A 400 -32.16 11.55 15.47
C THR A 400 -32.71 12.76 16.20
N ASP A 401 -33.61 12.50 17.14
CA ASP A 401 -34.22 13.54 17.94
C ASP A 401 -33.28 14.05 19.06
N TRP A 402 -32.40 13.18 19.59
CA TRP A 402 -31.62 13.46 20.80
C TRP A 402 -30.13 13.25 20.56
N ALA A 403 -29.33 14.31 20.73
CA ALA A 403 -27.88 14.22 20.90
C ALA A 403 -27.55 14.51 22.37
N TYR A 404 -27.32 13.44 23.14
CA TYR A 404 -27.03 13.56 24.57
C TYR A 404 -25.53 13.61 24.79
N GLN A 405 -25.10 14.68 25.46
CA GLN A 405 -23.77 14.79 26.02
C GLN A 405 -23.90 14.95 27.54
N ALA A 406 -23.29 14.03 28.29
CA ALA A 406 -23.25 14.16 29.74
C ALA A 406 -22.63 15.52 30.12
N PRO A 407 -23.15 16.23 31.13
CA PRO A 407 -22.56 17.48 31.58
C PRO A 407 -21.09 17.24 31.95
N PRO A 408 -20.15 18.10 31.50
CA PRO A 408 -18.73 17.90 31.77
C PRO A 408 -18.49 17.98 33.28
N ASP A 409 -17.65 17.09 33.81
CA ASP A 409 -17.05 17.32 35.12
C ASP A 409 -16.16 18.57 35.00
N GLU A 410 -16.33 19.56 35.89
CA GLU A 410 -15.59 20.84 35.85
C GLU A 410 -14.06 20.65 35.87
N LYS A 411 -13.59 19.46 36.29
CA LYS A 411 -12.17 19.12 36.37
C LYS A 411 -11.61 18.39 35.14
N GLU A 412 -12.43 18.02 34.17
CA GLU A 412 -12.03 17.17 33.04
C GLU A 412 -11.90 17.93 31.70
N ALA A 413 -10.95 17.50 30.88
CA ALA A 413 -10.74 18.07 29.55
C ALA A 413 -11.80 17.52 28.57
N LYS A 414 -12.77 18.36 28.18
CA LYS A 414 -13.74 18.08 27.11
C LYS A 414 -13.07 18.21 25.72
N LEU A 415 -13.08 17.17 24.87
CA LEU A 415 -12.54 17.22 23.50
C LEU A 415 -13.59 17.63 22.47
N ILE A 416 -14.78 17.06 22.58
CA ILE A 416 -15.91 17.30 21.68
C ILE A 416 -16.55 18.63 22.06
N GLU A 417 -16.48 19.57 21.13
CA GLU A 417 -17.12 20.88 21.26
C GLU A 417 -18.62 20.76 21.05
N ASP A 418 -18.98 20.19 19.91
CA ASP A 418 -20.35 20.08 19.40
C ASP A 418 -20.50 18.81 18.54
N ILE A 419 -21.73 18.31 18.44
CA ILE A 419 -22.12 17.24 17.54
C ILE A 419 -23.37 17.69 16.77
N SER A 420 -23.28 17.66 15.45
CA SER A 420 -24.41 17.90 14.56
C SER A 420 -24.54 16.77 13.55
N TRP A 421 -25.68 16.70 12.89
CA TRP A 421 -25.94 15.67 11.88
C TRP A 421 -26.75 16.21 10.71
N LYS A 422 -26.68 15.52 9.57
CA LYS A 422 -27.54 15.76 8.40
C LYS A 422 -27.73 14.48 7.57
N GLN A 423 -28.75 14.50 6.71
CA GLN A 423 -29.05 13.44 5.74
C GLN A 423 -28.84 14.00 4.31
N PRO A 424 -27.60 14.04 3.78
CA PRO A 424 -27.32 14.63 2.47
C PRO A 424 -27.99 13.91 1.28
N ASP A 425 -28.31 12.62 1.45
CA ASP A 425 -29.05 11.81 0.48
C ASP A 425 -29.76 10.66 1.18
N ASP A 426 -30.61 9.93 0.46
CA ASP A 426 -31.46 8.83 0.98
C ASP A 426 -30.68 7.66 1.61
N HIS A 427 -29.35 7.61 1.44
CA HIS A 427 -28.50 6.50 1.82
C HIS A 427 -27.37 6.88 2.77
N THR A 428 -27.19 8.15 3.11
CA THR A 428 -26.02 8.60 3.88
C THR A 428 -26.46 9.40 5.09
N TYR A 429 -26.22 8.86 6.28
CA TYR A 429 -26.32 9.61 7.53
C TYR A 429 -24.93 10.19 7.86
N GLU A 430 -24.84 11.52 7.95
CA GLU A 430 -23.59 12.23 8.21
C GLU A 430 -23.63 12.86 9.60
N ILE A 431 -22.64 12.56 10.43
CA ILE A 431 -22.43 13.11 11.76
C ILE A 431 -21.14 13.93 11.75
N ASP A 432 -21.24 15.19 12.14
CA ASP A 432 -20.13 16.12 12.26
C ASP A 432 -19.77 16.28 13.73
N VAL A 433 -18.55 15.89 14.10
CA VAL A 433 -18.02 15.99 15.46
C VAL A 433 -16.96 17.10 15.48
N ALA A 434 -17.34 18.26 16.02
CA ALA A 434 -16.43 19.39 16.19
C ALA A 434 -15.55 19.20 17.43
N LEU A 435 -14.26 19.51 17.32
CA LEU A 435 -13.27 19.27 18.37
C LEU A 435 -12.63 20.58 18.85
N LYS A 436 -12.57 20.78 20.18
CA LYS A 436 -12.00 21.98 20.82
C LYS A 436 -10.49 22.13 20.62
N ALA A 437 -9.77 21.02 20.47
CA ALA A 437 -8.32 21.02 20.49
C ALA A 437 -7.72 21.66 19.23
N ASN A 438 -6.48 22.13 19.30
CA ASN A 438 -5.73 22.60 18.12
C ASN A 438 -5.05 21.45 17.35
N ARG A 439 -5.17 20.21 17.83
CA ARG A 439 -4.51 19.02 17.28
C ARG A 439 -5.36 17.78 17.57
N GLN A 440 -5.46 16.89 16.59
CA GLN A 440 -6.06 15.57 16.76
C GLN A 440 -4.98 14.53 17.11
N TRP A 441 -5.27 13.66 18.07
CA TRP A 441 -4.33 12.65 18.58
C TRP A 441 -4.69 11.23 18.16
N GLY A 442 -5.72 11.07 17.34
CA GLY A 442 -6.14 9.80 16.80
C GLY A 442 -7.59 9.48 17.11
N TYR A 443 -8.12 8.55 16.33
CA TYR A 443 -9.46 7.99 16.50
C TYR A 443 -9.50 6.57 15.95
N TYR A 444 -10.44 5.77 16.41
CA TYR A 444 -10.78 4.50 15.78
C TYR A 444 -12.27 4.23 15.94
N LEU A 445 -12.76 3.24 15.19
CA LEU A 445 -14.16 2.84 15.24
C LEU A 445 -14.27 1.35 15.46
N ASP A 446 -15.24 0.96 16.27
CA ASP A 446 -15.64 -0.43 16.45
C ASP A 446 -17.16 -0.56 16.51
N TYR A 447 -17.63 -1.80 16.55
CA TYR A 447 -19.02 -2.10 16.87
C TYR A 447 -19.10 -2.87 18.18
N SER A 448 -19.86 -2.34 19.14
CA SER A 448 -20.36 -3.11 20.29
C SER A 448 -21.82 -3.45 20.03
N ASP A 449 -22.14 -4.73 19.85
CA ASP A 449 -23.41 -5.18 19.27
C ASP A 449 -23.69 -4.52 17.92
N ASN A 450 -24.74 -3.70 17.81
CA ASN A 450 -25.07 -2.89 16.63
C ASN A 450 -24.81 -1.40 16.84
N THR A 451 -24.16 -1.02 17.94
CA THR A 451 -23.77 0.37 18.21
C THR A 451 -22.39 0.62 17.61
N LEU A 452 -22.32 1.55 16.64
CA LEU A 452 -21.04 2.04 16.13
C LEU A 452 -20.46 3.01 17.15
N ASN A 453 -19.22 2.80 17.59
CA ASN A 453 -18.54 3.70 18.50
C ASN A 453 -17.39 4.40 17.77
N LEU A 454 -17.38 5.73 17.82
CA LEU A 454 -16.24 6.55 17.40
C LEU A 454 -15.45 6.98 18.63
N HIS A 455 -14.29 6.37 18.84
CA HIS A 455 -13.39 6.68 19.94
C HIS A 455 -12.42 7.77 19.51
N ILE A 456 -12.30 8.85 20.30
CA ILE A 456 -11.49 10.02 20.00
C ILE A 456 -10.45 10.21 21.11
N LYS A 457 -9.17 10.22 20.74
CA LYS A 457 -8.08 10.12 21.72
C LYS A 457 -7.86 11.41 22.51
N TYR A 458 -7.69 11.28 23.83
CA TYR A 458 -7.15 12.37 24.64
C TYR A 458 -5.71 12.75 24.22
N PRO A 459 -5.32 14.03 24.37
CA PRO A 459 -3.93 14.43 24.32
C PRO A 459 -3.06 13.60 25.26
N PRO A 460 -1.87 13.14 24.83
CA PRO A 460 -0.96 12.43 25.70
C PRO A 460 -0.60 13.26 26.94
N ALA A 461 -0.77 12.67 28.12
CA ALA A 461 -0.48 13.32 29.40
C ALA A 461 1.00 13.16 29.75
N LEU A 462 1.82 14.16 29.39
CA LEU A 462 3.23 14.22 29.79
C LEU A 462 3.34 14.55 31.28
N THR A 463 4.17 13.79 32.01
CA THR A 463 4.44 14.08 33.42
C THR A 463 5.45 15.22 33.53
N LYS A 464 5.17 16.22 34.37
CA LYS A 464 6.10 17.32 34.63
C LYS A 464 7.39 16.80 35.28
N GLY A 465 8.54 17.22 34.75
CA GLY A 465 9.86 16.87 35.27
C GLY A 465 10.96 17.15 34.24
N ASP A 466 12.21 16.80 34.59
CA ASP A 466 13.40 17.10 33.77
C ASP A 466 13.43 16.30 32.45
N LYS A 467 12.77 15.14 32.44
CA LYS A 467 12.72 14.22 31.29
C LYS A 467 11.53 14.56 30.38
N ARG A 468 11.83 15.26 29.27
CA ARG A 468 10.87 15.86 28.32
C ARG A 468 9.77 14.93 27.75
N LEU A 469 9.95 13.61 27.75
CA LEU A 469 9.01 12.65 27.16
C LEU A 469 8.40 11.69 28.19
N SER A 470 8.51 12.01 29.48
CA SER A 470 8.00 11.16 30.56
C SER A 470 6.47 11.01 30.48
N GLY A 471 5.99 9.77 30.55
CA GLY A 471 4.58 9.42 30.39
C GLY A 471 4.15 9.10 28.94
N LEU A 472 5.00 9.41 27.94
CA LEU A 472 4.70 9.13 26.53
C LEU A 472 4.93 7.67 26.18
N LYS A 473 4.01 7.06 25.42
CA LYS A 473 4.17 5.73 24.81
C LYS A 473 4.48 5.86 23.32
N VAL A 474 5.63 5.36 22.88
CA VAL A 474 6.07 5.48 21.48
C VAL A 474 6.20 4.08 20.88
N CYS A 475 5.56 3.85 19.74
CA CYS A 475 5.90 2.69 18.90
C CYS A 475 7.02 3.09 17.94
N VAL A 476 8.13 2.37 17.98
CA VAL A 476 9.21 2.47 17.02
C VAL A 476 9.19 1.24 16.15
N ASP A 477 9.10 1.44 14.84
CA ASP A 477 9.00 0.36 13.86
C ASP A 477 10.25 0.33 12.97
N PRO A 478 11.21 -0.58 13.19
CA PRO A 478 12.30 -0.76 12.23
C PRO A 478 11.76 -1.46 10.98
N GLY A 479 11.79 -0.75 9.85
CA GLY A 479 11.29 -1.25 8.57
C GLY A 479 11.93 -2.58 8.15
N HIS A 480 11.21 -3.41 7.38
CA HIS A 480 11.70 -4.70 6.88
C HIS A 480 12.07 -5.71 7.98
N GLY A 481 12.90 -6.72 7.68
CA GLY A 481 13.37 -7.74 8.62
C GLY A 481 13.10 -9.16 8.12
N GLY A 482 13.98 -10.10 8.47
CA GLY A 482 13.88 -11.49 8.03
C GLY A 482 14.11 -11.64 6.52
N ASN A 483 13.13 -12.21 5.82
CA ASN A 483 13.18 -12.41 4.37
C ASN A 483 12.96 -11.11 3.58
N GLU A 484 12.30 -10.13 4.18
CA GLU A 484 12.19 -8.78 3.63
C GLU A 484 13.49 -8.02 3.91
N SER A 485 14.42 -8.00 2.95
CA SER A 485 15.73 -7.35 3.14
C SER A 485 15.67 -5.81 3.04
N GLY A 486 14.64 -5.29 2.39
CA GLY A 486 14.63 -3.91 1.87
C GLY A 486 15.72 -3.70 0.80
N ALA A 487 16.11 -2.45 0.58
CA ALA A 487 17.17 -2.12 -0.38
C ALA A 487 18.53 -2.69 0.03
N LEU A 488 19.43 -2.89 -0.94
CA LEU A 488 20.82 -3.26 -0.68
C LEU A 488 21.71 -2.05 -0.94
N GLY A 489 22.63 -1.77 -0.03
CA GLY A 489 23.63 -0.73 -0.26
C GLY A 489 24.89 -1.23 -0.96
N PRO A 490 25.83 -0.33 -1.28
CA PRO A 490 27.11 -0.61 -1.96
C PRO A 490 27.91 -1.83 -1.48
N SER A 491 27.90 -2.15 -0.18
CA SER A 491 28.62 -3.32 0.38
C SER A 491 27.77 -4.59 0.50
N GLY A 492 26.47 -4.50 0.14
CA GLY A 492 25.51 -5.59 0.27
C GLY A 492 24.84 -5.71 1.64
N ILE A 493 25.20 -4.86 2.63
CA ILE A 493 24.38 -4.73 3.85
C ILE A 493 23.01 -4.20 3.45
N ASN A 494 21.98 -4.87 3.95
CA ASN A 494 20.60 -4.58 3.60
C ASN A 494 20.00 -3.50 4.50
N GLU A 495 18.96 -2.85 3.99
CA GLU A 495 18.23 -1.78 4.66
C GLU A 495 17.62 -2.26 5.98
N ALA A 496 17.08 -3.49 6.03
CA ALA A 496 16.51 -4.06 7.26
C ALA A 496 17.48 -4.02 8.45
N THR A 497 18.77 -4.28 8.20
CA THR A 497 19.82 -4.25 9.21
C THR A 497 20.14 -2.82 9.64
N ILE A 498 20.23 -1.88 8.69
CA ILE A 498 20.47 -0.45 8.93
C ILE A 498 19.32 0.15 9.76
N ASN A 499 18.07 -0.12 9.35
CA ASN A 499 16.86 0.36 10.02
C ASN A 499 16.81 -0.10 11.47
N LEU A 500 17.17 -1.37 11.75
CA LEU A 500 17.22 -1.89 13.11
C LEU A 500 18.25 -1.16 13.96
N ALA A 501 19.47 -0.97 13.45
CA ALA A 501 20.54 -0.30 14.20
C ALA A 501 20.16 1.15 14.58
N ILE A 502 19.64 1.92 13.64
CA ILE A 502 19.18 3.29 13.89
C ILE A 502 18.00 3.31 14.88
N ALA A 503 17.05 2.39 14.73
CA ALA A 503 15.87 2.31 15.59
C ALA A 503 16.22 1.91 17.04
N LEU A 504 17.25 1.09 17.25
CA LEU A 504 17.73 0.76 18.60
C LEU A 504 18.37 1.98 19.29
N GLU A 505 19.15 2.77 18.57
CA GLU A 505 19.69 4.04 19.11
C GLU A 505 18.58 5.08 19.34
N PHE A 506 17.55 5.10 18.48
CA PHE A 506 16.36 5.92 18.67
C PHE A 506 15.59 5.52 19.94
N LYS A 507 15.33 4.22 20.15
CA LYS A 507 14.72 3.66 21.37
C LYS A 507 15.48 4.11 22.62
N LYS A 508 16.80 3.91 22.63
CA LYS A 508 17.68 4.27 23.75
C LYS A 508 17.58 5.74 24.10
N GLU A 509 17.57 6.63 23.10
CA GLU A 509 17.42 8.07 23.36
C GLU A 509 16.03 8.44 23.86
N LEU A 510 14.97 7.83 23.31
CA LEU A 510 13.59 8.04 23.80
C LEU A 510 13.43 7.61 25.27
N GLU A 511 13.97 6.45 25.64
CA GLU A 511 13.96 5.95 27.02
C GLU A 511 14.78 6.87 27.95
N ARG A 512 15.91 7.40 27.46
CA ARG A 512 16.70 8.41 28.19
C ARG A 512 15.87 9.66 28.48
N LEU A 513 15.05 10.10 27.52
CA LEU A 513 14.12 11.23 27.64
C LEU A 513 12.83 10.90 28.42
N GLY A 514 12.65 9.66 28.87
CA GLY A 514 11.56 9.23 29.76
C GLY A 514 10.37 8.54 29.09
N ALA A 515 10.41 8.34 27.76
CA ALA A 515 9.32 7.64 27.07
C ALA A 515 9.32 6.14 27.37
N THR A 516 8.14 5.52 27.32
CA THR A 516 7.99 4.07 27.21
C THR A 516 8.02 3.70 25.73
N VAL A 517 8.98 2.87 25.32
CA VAL A 517 9.16 2.50 23.90
C VAL A 517 8.70 1.06 23.66
N TYR A 518 7.91 0.88 22.61
CA TYR A 518 7.51 -0.43 22.09
C TYR A 518 8.10 -0.61 20.69
N MET A 519 8.92 -1.64 20.52
CA MET A 519 9.52 -1.98 19.23
C MET A 519 8.68 -3.04 18.52
N THR A 520 8.38 -2.87 17.23
CA THR A 520 7.72 -3.94 16.45
C THR A 520 8.65 -5.14 16.23
N ARG A 521 9.97 -4.91 16.24
CA ARG A 521 11.01 -5.94 16.31
C ARG A 521 12.28 -5.37 16.95
N GLU A 522 13.01 -6.21 17.68
CA GLU A 522 14.32 -5.87 18.27
C GLU A 522 15.47 -6.71 17.69
N ARG A 523 15.15 -7.55 16.70
CA ARG A 523 16.07 -8.45 16.02
C ARG A 523 15.68 -8.59 14.55
N ASP A 524 16.50 -9.32 13.79
CA ASP A 524 16.25 -9.60 12.39
C ASP A 524 15.24 -10.76 12.24
N VAL A 525 13.96 -10.42 12.15
CA VAL A 525 12.83 -11.34 12.04
C VAL A 525 11.76 -10.76 11.12
N ASP A 526 11.01 -11.66 10.46
CA ASP A 526 9.84 -11.28 9.69
C ASP A 526 8.72 -10.79 10.62
N VAL A 527 8.17 -9.61 10.33
CA VAL A 527 6.93 -9.11 10.95
C VAL A 527 6.09 -8.49 9.85
N SER A 528 4.87 -9.01 9.66
CA SER A 528 3.97 -8.54 8.61
C SER A 528 3.54 -7.09 8.85
N LEU A 529 3.18 -6.38 7.78
CA LEU A 529 2.66 -5.00 7.91
C LEU A 529 1.39 -4.93 8.77
N ALA A 530 0.55 -5.97 8.73
CA ALA A 530 -0.67 -6.04 9.53
C ALA A 530 -0.35 -6.19 11.02
N ASP A 531 0.60 -7.07 11.38
CA ASP A 531 0.97 -7.32 12.78
C ASP A 531 1.65 -6.10 13.40
N ARG A 532 2.45 -5.36 12.64
CA ARG A 532 3.06 -4.09 13.12
C ARG A 532 2.00 -3.07 13.54
N VAL A 533 0.96 -2.92 12.72
CA VAL A 533 -0.17 -2.02 13.01
C VAL A 533 -0.97 -2.53 14.21
N LYS A 534 -1.33 -3.83 14.22
CA LYS A 534 -2.07 -4.46 15.33
C LYS A 534 -1.33 -4.30 16.65
N PHE A 535 -0.01 -4.50 16.64
CA PHE A 535 0.86 -4.33 17.81
C PHE A 535 0.79 -2.90 18.35
N ALA A 536 0.97 -1.89 17.51
CA ALA A 536 0.93 -0.48 17.93
C ALA A 536 -0.45 -0.07 18.49
N VAL A 537 -1.53 -0.49 17.84
CA VAL A 537 -2.91 -0.22 18.30
C VAL A 537 -3.17 -0.90 19.64
N ALA A 538 -2.81 -2.19 19.79
CA ALA A 538 -3.00 -2.95 21.02
C ALA A 538 -2.22 -2.36 22.21
N LYS A 539 -1.03 -1.80 21.97
CA LYS A 539 -0.23 -1.11 23.01
C LYS A 539 -0.77 0.29 23.37
N LYS A 540 -1.79 0.79 22.65
CA LYS A 540 -2.39 2.11 22.84
C LYS A 540 -1.32 3.22 22.85
N VAL A 541 -0.38 3.15 21.91
CA VAL A 541 0.73 4.12 21.83
C VAL A 541 0.22 5.51 21.45
N ASP A 542 0.99 6.53 21.82
CA ASP A 542 0.71 7.95 21.55
C ASP A 542 1.15 8.40 20.19
N VAL A 543 2.22 7.80 19.67
CA VAL A 543 2.75 8.02 18.34
C VAL A 543 3.37 6.75 17.79
N LEU A 544 3.36 6.62 16.48
CA LEU A 544 4.11 5.60 15.76
C LEU A 544 5.12 6.26 14.83
N VAL A 545 6.38 5.83 14.91
CA VAL A 545 7.46 6.26 14.02
C VAL A 545 8.11 5.03 13.41
N SER A 546 7.93 4.83 12.11
CA SER A 546 8.62 3.81 11.33
C SER A 546 9.94 4.38 10.79
N VAL A 547 11.03 3.61 10.89
CA VAL A 547 12.39 4.02 10.52
C VAL A 547 12.84 3.23 9.30
N HIS A 548 13.18 3.93 8.23
CA HIS A 548 13.56 3.39 6.94
C HIS A 548 14.81 4.08 6.35
N GLY A 549 15.42 3.40 5.38
CA GLY A 549 16.50 3.91 4.55
C GLY A 549 16.05 3.90 3.10
N ASN A 550 16.10 5.07 2.46
CA ASN A 550 15.46 5.27 1.17
C ASN A 550 16.23 4.58 0.04
N ALA A 551 15.55 4.37 -1.08
CA ALA A 551 16.14 3.89 -2.31
C ALA A 551 15.45 4.53 -3.52
N LEU A 552 16.09 4.43 -4.68
CA LEU A 552 15.53 4.92 -5.94
C LEU A 552 15.14 3.76 -6.85
N PRO A 553 14.06 3.91 -7.63
CA PRO A 553 13.80 3.02 -8.75
C PRO A 553 14.79 3.26 -9.89
N ASP A 554 14.84 2.31 -10.83
CA ASP A 554 15.50 2.50 -12.12
C ASP A 554 15.05 3.79 -12.83
N GLY A 555 15.93 4.36 -13.65
CA GLY A 555 15.69 5.61 -14.38
C GLY A 555 16.10 6.88 -13.63
N ARG A 556 16.58 6.76 -12.39
CA ARG A 556 16.92 7.88 -11.50
C ARG A 556 18.41 7.90 -11.14
N ASP A 557 18.87 9.03 -10.61
CA ASP A 557 20.28 9.28 -10.31
C ASP A 557 20.53 9.38 -8.79
N PRO A 558 21.11 8.35 -8.15
CA PRO A 558 21.37 8.36 -6.71
C PRO A 558 22.39 9.42 -6.26
N MET A 559 23.17 9.98 -7.19
CA MET A 559 24.11 11.07 -6.89
C MET A 559 23.44 12.45 -6.90
N LYS A 560 22.22 12.57 -7.45
CA LYS A 560 21.47 13.84 -7.51
C LYS A 560 20.24 13.83 -6.60
N GLU A 561 19.70 12.65 -6.31
CA GLU A 561 18.48 12.47 -5.56
C GLU A 561 18.75 11.69 -4.28
N HIS A 562 19.05 12.43 -3.23
CA HIS A 562 19.38 11.87 -1.94
C HIS A 562 18.98 12.85 -0.82
N GLY A 563 19.06 12.41 0.43
CA GLY A 563 18.68 13.20 1.60
C GLY A 563 17.62 12.55 2.46
N THR A 564 16.97 13.35 3.30
CA THR A 564 16.02 12.85 4.31
C THR A 564 14.60 13.35 4.05
N SER A 565 13.60 12.49 4.33
CA SER A 565 12.19 12.83 4.22
C SER A 565 11.34 12.14 5.29
N THR A 566 10.09 12.58 5.40
CA THR A 566 9.08 11.87 6.18
C THR A 566 7.82 11.67 5.35
N TYR A 567 7.09 10.60 5.65
CA TYR A 567 5.84 10.23 5.01
C TYR A 567 4.73 10.12 6.02
N ARG A 568 3.53 10.55 5.60
CA ARG A 568 2.30 10.47 6.38
C ARG A 568 1.10 10.17 5.48
N TYR A 569 0.02 9.69 6.08
CA TYR A 569 -1.26 9.50 5.38
C TYR A 569 -2.27 10.53 5.86
N HIS A 570 -2.58 10.50 7.16
CA HIS A 570 -3.62 11.33 7.75
C HIS A 570 -3.14 12.76 8.09
N PRO A 571 -4.02 13.78 7.98
CA PRO A 571 -3.73 15.15 8.40
C PRO A 571 -3.18 15.29 9.83
N GLN A 572 -3.62 14.48 10.79
CA GLN A 572 -3.14 14.51 12.17
C GLN A 572 -1.61 14.30 12.31
N SER A 573 -0.99 13.63 11.35
CA SER A 573 0.45 13.33 11.35
C SER A 573 1.31 14.41 10.69
N ILE A 574 0.73 15.46 10.08
CA ILE A 574 1.49 16.48 9.33
C ILE A 574 2.51 17.19 10.21
N GLU A 575 2.09 17.66 11.40
CA GLU A 575 3.00 18.35 12.31
C GLU A 575 4.11 17.40 12.79
N LEU A 576 3.76 16.16 13.19
CA LEU A 576 4.74 15.15 13.63
C LEU A 576 5.81 14.89 12.55
N ALA A 577 5.38 14.66 11.32
CA ALA A 577 6.27 14.44 10.17
C ALA A 577 7.24 15.62 10.00
N ARG A 578 6.71 16.85 10.04
CA ARG A 578 7.52 18.07 9.89
C ARG A 578 8.56 18.23 10.99
N PHE A 579 8.21 18.00 12.26
CA PHE A 579 9.15 18.14 13.37
C PHE A 579 10.29 17.11 13.29
N ILE A 580 9.96 15.85 13.00
CA ILE A 580 10.96 14.79 12.83
C ILE A 580 11.88 15.13 11.64
N LYS A 581 11.30 15.48 10.49
CA LYS A 581 12.06 15.86 9.29
C LYS A 581 13.00 17.03 9.57
N ASN A 582 12.52 18.11 10.19
CA ASN A 582 13.31 19.30 10.45
C ASN A 582 14.49 19.01 11.40
N ALA A 583 14.29 18.12 12.38
CA ALA A 583 15.37 17.67 13.24
C ALA A 583 16.43 16.88 12.45
N MET A 584 16.00 15.96 11.58
CA MET A 584 16.90 15.18 10.72
C MET A 584 17.72 16.09 9.80
N VAL A 585 17.07 17.03 9.10
CA VAL A 585 17.77 17.99 8.21
C VAL A 585 18.83 18.77 8.98
N ARG A 586 18.47 19.34 10.14
CA ARG A 586 19.38 20.13 10.99
C ARG A 586 20.56 19.30 11.48
N ASP A 587 20.30 18.11 12.01
CA ASP A 587 21.32 17.34 12.72
C ASP A 587 22.18 16.51 11.78
N LEU A 588 21.58 15.90 10.77
CA LEU A 588 22.28 15.01 9.82
C LEU A 588 22.99 15.77 8.71
N ASN A 589 22.62 17.04 8.48
CA ASN A 589 23.16 17.89 7.42
C ASN A 589 23.00 17.23 6.03
N LEU A 590 21.83 16.67 5.78
CA LEU A 590 21.43 16.06 4.51
C LEU A 590 20.39 16.94 3.80
N PRO A 591 20.24 16.84 2.47
CA PRO A 591 19.21 17.58 1.74
C PRO A 591 17.80 17.34 2.31
N ASP A 592 16.99 18.40 2.34
CA ASP A 592 15.58 18.34 2.74
C ASP A 592 14.70 17.91 1.57
N LEU A 593 14.14 16.70 1.63
CA LEU A 593 13.22 16.17 0.62
C LEU A 593 11.74 16.34 0.98
N GLY A 594 11.44 17.01 2.10
CA GLY A 594 10.12 17.42 2.55
C GLY A 594 9.34 16.37 3.33
N GLU A 595 8.17 16.77 3.83
CA GLU A 595 7.12 15.88 4.30
C GLU A 595 6.15 15.51 3.15
N ARG A 596 5.88 14.22 2.94
CA ARG A 596 5.10 13.73 1.79
C ARG A 596 3.87 12.94 2.22
N TYR A 597 2.84 12.99 1.38
CA TYR A 597 1.70 12.07 1.49
C TYR A 597 2.04 10.75 0.80
N GLN A 598 1.81 9.61 1.45
CA GLN A 598 1.87 8.31 0.79
C GLN A 598 1.00 7.26 1.48
N ASN A 599 0.44 6.34 0.68
CA ASN A 599 -0.41 5.24 1.14
C ASN A 599 0.41 4.06 1.73
N LEU A 600 1.22 4.35 2.75
CA LEU A 600 2.06 3.36 3.46
C LEU A 600 1.32 2.72 4.63
N ALA A 601 1.50 1.42 4.83
CA ALA A 601 0.76 0.66 5.85
C ALA A 601 0.92 1.21 7.27
N LEU A 602 2.14 1.62 7.61
CA LEU A 602 2.46 2.15 8.93
C LEU A 602 2.01 3.60 9.10
N CYS A 603 1.67 4.32 8.03
CA CYS A 603 1.14 5.68 8.10
C CYS A 603 -0.40 5.73 8.12
N ARG A 604 -1.07 4.63 7.74
CA ARG A 604 -2.53 4.51 7.66
C ARG A 604 -3.29 4.38 9.00
N PRO A 605 -2.72 3.91 10.12
CA PRO A 605 -3.49 3.80 11.36
C PRO A 605 -4.01 5.18 11.79
N THR A 606 -5.28 5.23 12.19
CA THR A 606 -5.92 6.46 12.68
C THR A 606 -5.83 6.59 14.20
N ALA A 607 -5.59 5.50 14.93
CA ALA A 607 -5.59 5.46 16.39
C ALA A 607 -4.45 6.27 17.06
N MET A 608 -3.49 6.76 16.27
CA MET A 608 -2.42 7.64 16.70
C MET A 608 -1.84 8.41 15.50
N PRO A 609 -1.18 9.56 15.68
CA PRO A 609 -0.27 10.10 14.68
C PRO A 609 0.81 9.08 14.34
N ALA A 610 0.88 8.73 13.08
CA ALA A 610 1.81 7.75 12.54
C ALA A 610 2.58 8.33 11.35
N VAL A 611 3.89 8.16 11.36
CA VAL A 611 4.81 8.64 10.32
C VAL A 611 5.87 7.59 10.01
N LEU A 612 6.42 7.68 8.80
CA LEU A 612 7.60 6.93 8.39
C LEU A 612 8.71 7.94 8.07
N ALA A 613 9.89 7.71 8.63
CA ALA A 613 11.08 8.52 8.40
C ALA A 613 12.03 7.77 7.47
N GLU A 614 12.33 8.38 6.32
CA GLU A 614 13.42 7.96 5.45
C GLU A 614 14.67 8.74 5.87
N VAL A 615 15.55 8.07 6.60
CA VAL A 615 16.67 8.73 7.30
C VAL A 615 17.71 9.24 6.30
N ALA A 616 18.10 8.40 5.34
CA ALA A 616 18.99 8.71 4.21
C ALA A 616 18.86 7.62 3.12
N PHE A 617 19.51 7.78 1.98
CA PHE A 617 19.46 6.82 0.86
C PHE A 617 20.52 5.72 0.99
N VAL A 618 20.06 4.47 1.05
CA VAL A 618 20.92 3.27 1.08
C VAL A 618 21.74 3.12 -0.20
N VAL A 619 21.23 3.63 -1.32
CA VAL A 619 21.86 3.53 -2.66
C VAL A 619 22.86 4.65 -2.95
N ASN A 620 22.89 5.73 -2.16
CA ASN A 620 23.86 6.80 -2.31
C ASN A 620 25.15 6.45 -1.54
N PRO A 621 26.34 6.46 -2.15
CA PRO A 621 27.58 5.99 -1.48
C PRO A 621 27.95 6.77 -0.21
N ASP A 622 27.81 8.09 -0.23
CA ASP A 622 28.20 8.96 0.89
C ASP A 622 27.22 8.82 2.06
N GLU A 623 25.92 8.80 1.76
CA GLU A 623 24.88 8.55 2.76
C GLU A 623 24.94 7.11 3.30
N TYR A 624 25.24 6.13 2.44
CA TYR A 624 25.42 4.76 2.86
C TYR A 624 26.55 4.58 3.88
N SER A 625 27.68 5.27 3.65
CA SER A 625 28.83 5.23 4.57
C SER A 625 28.47 5.75 5.96
N ASN A 626 27.60 6.76 5.99
CA ASN A 626 27.01 7.26 7.23
C ASN A 626 26.03 6.25 7.83
N LEU A 627 25.15 5.65 7.03
CA LEU A 627 24.14 4.69 7.48
C LEU A 627 24.72 3.43 8.13
N ILE A 628 25.93 3.02 7.78
CA ILE A 628 26.62 1.85 8.39
C ILE A 628 27.59 2.25 9.50
N ASN A 629 27.79 3.55 9.76
CA ASN A 629 28.69 4.04 10.80
C ASN A 629 27.95 4.12 12.16
N PRO A 630 28.40 3.41 13.21
CA PRO A 630 27.71 3.38 14.50
C PRO A 630 27.54 4.76 15.17
N ASP A 631 28.55 5.64 15.09
CA ASP A 631 28.46 6.99 15.68
C ASP A 631 27.42 7.84 14.96
N TRP A 632 27.33 7.69 13.63
CA TRP A 632 26.32 8.37 12.83
C TRP A 632 24.92 7.78 13.06
N GLN A 633 24.78 6.46 13.23
CA GLN A 633 23.51 5.83 13.62
C GLN A 633 23.03 6.34 14.97
N ALA A 634 23.92 6.48 15.96
CA ALA A 634 23.61 7.09 17.25
C ALA A 634 23.19 8.56 17.11
N LYS A 635 23.82 9.31 16.21
CA LYS A 635 23.43 10.68 15.87
C LYS A 635 22.03 10.74 15.22
N ALA A 636 21.71 9.82 14.33
CA ALA A 636 20.40 9.71 13.69
C ALA A 636 19.30 9.35 14.69
N GLY A 637 19.53 8.36 15.57
CA GLY A 637 18.61 8.03 16.65
C GLY A 637 18.32 9.24 17.56
N LYS A 638 19.36 10.02 17.91
CA LYS A 638 19.21 11.26 18.68
C LYS A 638 18.42 12.34 17.95
N SER A 639 18.59 12.45 16.63
CA SER A 639 17.87 13.43 15.82
C SER A 639 16.37 13.11 15.75
N LEU A 640 16.01 11.86 15.50
CA LEU A 640 14.62 11.38 15.53
C LEU A 640 13.96 11.66 16.88
N ALA A 641 14.64 11.34 17.99
CA ALA A 641 14.16 11.63 19.35
C ALA A 641 14.00 13.12 19.63
N ARG A 642 14.90 13.96 19.12
CA ARG A 642 14.77 15.42 19.26
C ARG A 642 13.56 15.94 18.49
N GLY A 643 13.35 15.50 17.26
CA GLY A 643 12.15 15.86 16.49
C GLY A 643 10.86 15.49 17.22
N LEU A 644 10.82 14.31 17.84
CA LEU A 644 9.66 13.92 18.65
C LEU A 644 9.52 14.78 19.91
N ALA A 645 10.61 15.04 20.63
CA ALA A 645 10.60 15.90 21.82
C ALA A 645 10.20 17.34 21.52
N ASP A 646 10.52 17.85 20.33
CA ASP A 646 10.14 19.19 19.88
C ASP A 646 8.66 19.24 19.46
N TYR A 647 8.11 18.16 18.88
CA TYR A 647 6.68 18.04 18.57
C TYR A 647 5.77 18.08 19.82
N PHE A 648 6.28 17.57 20.94
CA PHE A 648 5.62 17.54 22.24
C PHE A 648 5.97 18.73 23.15
N ALA A 649 6.87 19.61 22.71
CA ALA A 649 7.19 20.82 23.47
C ALA A 649 5.97 21.78 23.49
N PRO A 650 5.78 22.55 24.59
CA PRO A 650 4.78 23.62 24.61
C PRO A 650 5.01 24.58 23.44
N LYS A 651 3.98 24.88 22.65
CA LYS A 651 4.06 25.95 21.66
C LYS A 651 4.30 27.27 22.42
N PRO A 652 5.21 28.15 21.97
CA PRO A 652 5.31 29.49 22.53
C PRO A 652 3.93 30.12 22.50
N VAL A 653 3.50 30.73 23.61
CA VAL A 653 2.31 31.57 23.60
C VAL A 653 2.62 32.70 22.62
N GLU A 654 1.85 32.80 21.54
CA GLU A 654 1.87 34.00 20.70
C GLU A 654 1.45 35.15 21.62
N THR A 655 2.43 35.92 22.10
CA THR A 655 2.16 37.20 22.70
C THR A 655 1.66 38.07 21.55
N ASN A 656 0.34 38.24 21.46
CA ASN A 656 -0.25 39.32 20.68
C ASN A 656 0.38 40.61 21.19
N GLN A 657 1.43 41.08 20.51
CA GLN A 657 1.86 42.46 20.64
C GLN A 657 0.86 43.28 19.84
N ASN A 658 -0.13 43.79 20.57
CA ASN A 658 -1.04 44.90 20.33
C ASN A 658 -1.42 45.25 18.89
#